data_AF-A0A3Q4I816-F1
#
_entry.id   AF-A0A3Q4I816-F1
#
_cell.length_a   1.000
_cell.length_b   1.000
_cell.length_c   1.000
_cell.angle_alpha   90.00
_cell.angle_beta   90.00
_cell.angle_gamma   90.00
#
_symmetry.space_group_name_H-M   'P 1'
#
loop_
_entity.id
_entity.type
_entity.pdbx_description
1 polymer ?
#
loop_
_entity_poly.entity_id
_entity_poly.type
_entity_poly.pdbx_seq_one_letter_code
_entity_poly.pdbx_strand_id
1 'polypeptide(L)'
;WIVLLGKSGSGKSSLANTIFGETVFEIDHTATSGTSQCTKATKVVNRTSVTIIDTPGFFDNRRSKEELKNEITRCVVECSPGPHAFLILLKKDKYTDQEIEVITNIIESFSEEAFRFAVLVFTRGDDLPEGTQIEEFCRGNNGLRELLERCGGRYHLFNNRDTDPSQVRELLEKVNTMVQRNADLRIVLTGKTGVGKSASGNIILGEKAFKSSASFSTVTPQCQKKTGLFDGQKLAVIDTPGLFDTKKTEEQVKRDISSCINLAAPGPHVFLRVMNKPEADLRIVLVGKTRVGKSAAGNIILRGKVFRSTSSFVTPQCQKETGLFKGQKLDVVDTPGLFDTKKTEEEVKEEISRSIPFAAPGPHVFLVVIQANIFTEEDQETVNIIQNMFGEQSACYTMALFTCGDNLEADGVTIENMINNNPIITDFISQCGGGYHVFNNRDKDPSQVRELLKKINTMTERNEGGYYTNEMFREAQRVINKPEADLRIALVGKTRVGKSAAGNGILRRKVFRSTASSSSSSVTSECQKKTGLFEGKTLAVVDTPGLYDTKLTEEEVKREIVRCISFAAPGPHVFLVVIQPNRFTKEEQKTVKIIQKIFGEQAADYTMALVIHEDDVNKDTIEEAIKHPDLKDFISQCSGGRHVFNSRNKDRSEVRELLKVINNLTERNGGCCYTTNMFEKAEKAIKTEMERLQKENPEMTAKEARYKAERRNGFTQGSQDAVLMGADTGVNVGVAAGAGAGIGIGAGIGIVGLGARVGAIVGPVGAAVGALVGGFMGLAAGLKAKSVTSKRKLNDCVTQ
;
A
#
# COMPACT_ATOMS: atom_id res chain seq x y z
N TRP A 1 -36.55 -9.84 3.63
CA TRP A 1 -37.61 -9.27 4.48
C TRP A 1 -38.90 -9.23 3.68
N ILE A 2 -39.93 -9.94 4.13
CA ILE A 2 -41.24 -10.02 3.48
C ILE A 2 -42.28 -9.42 4.42
N VAL A 3 -43.09 -8.48 3.94
CA VAL A 3 -44.18 -7.87 4.71
C VAL A 3 -45.50 -8.42 4.21
N LEU A 4 -46.32 -8.97 5.12
CA LEU A 4 -47.65 -9.48 4.79
C LEU A 4 -48.67 -8.39 4.98
N LEU A 5 -49.46 -8.11 3.94
CA LEU A 5 -50.45 -7.04 3.89
C LEU A 5 -51.83 -7.62 3.54
N GLY A 6 -52.90 -6.99 4.03
CA GLY A 6 -54.27 -7.38 3.69
C GLY A 6 -55.26 -7.17 4.84
N LYS A 7 -56.55 -7.33 4.54
CA LYS A 7 -57.64 -7.15 5.51
C LYS A 7 -57.55 -8.12 6.69
N SER A 8 -58.22 -7.78 7.80
CA SER A 8 -58.38 -8.68 8.95
C SER A 8 -59.05 -9.99 8.52
N GLY A 9 -58.48 -11.13 8.92
CA GLY A 9 -58.98 -12.45 8.52
C GLY A 9 -58.57 -12.91 7.12
N SER A 10 -57.69 -12.19 6.40
CA SER A 10 -57.18 -12.62 5.08
C SER A 10 -56.19 -13.81 5.13
N GLY A 11 -55.77 -14.23 6.33
CA GLY A 11 -54.89 -15.39 6.52
C GLY A 11 -53.39 -15.08 6.60
N LYS A 12 -52.99 -13.85 6.95
CA LYS A 12 -51.57 -13.42 7.03
C LYS A 12 -50.74 -14.29 7.98
N SER A 13 -51.13 -14.41 9.25
CA SER A 13 -50.42 -15.21 10.26
C SER A 13 -50.39 -16.69 9.90
N SER A 14 -51.47 -17.21 9.28
CA SER A 14 -51.52 -18.58 8.78
C SER A 14 -50.51 -18.81 7.65
N LEU A 15 -50.46 -17.93 6.65
CA LEU A 15 -49.49 -18.01 5.56
C LEU A 15 -48.05 -17.93 6.09
N ALA A 16 -47.80 -17.04 7.06
CA ALA A 16 -46.49 -16.89 7.68
C ALA A 16 -46.01 -18.20 8.36
N ASN A 17 -46.89 -18.86 9.10
CA ASN A 17 -46.63 -20.15 9.72
C ASN A 17 -46.37 -21.23 8.68
N THR A 18 -47.15 -21.27 7.60
CA THR A 18 -46.92 -22.24 6.51
C THR A 18 -45.58 -22.01 5.82
N ILE A 19 -45.17 -20.75 5.59
CA ILE A 19 -43.84 -20.44 5.00
C ILE A 19 -42.71 -20.95 5.91
N PHE A 20 -42.87 -20.86 7.23
CA PHE A 20 -41.89 -21.39 8.18
C PHE A 20 -41.99 -22.91 8.41
N GLY A 21 -43.08 -23.54 8.04
CA GLY A 21 -43.33 -24.96 8.27
C GLY A 21 -43.65 -25.30 9.73
N GLU A 22 -43.92 -24.29 10.57
CA GLU A 22 -44.20 -24.43 11.99
C GLU A 22 -44.98 -23.22 12.53
N THR A 23 -45.63 -23.38 13.67
CA THR A 23 -46.41 -22.31 14.30
C THR A 23 -45.48 -21.30 15.00
N VAL A 24 -45.34 -20.12 14.40
CA VAL A 24 -44.49 -19.02 14.90
C VAL A 24 -45.33 -17.80 15.32
N PHE A 25 -46.43 -17.57 14.61
CA PHE A 25 -47.40 -16.50 14.86
C PHE A 25 -48.70 -17.12 15.42
N GLU A 26 -49.31 -16.46 16.39
CA GLU A 26 -50.59 -16.91 16.95
C GLU A 26 -51.72 -16.77 15.91
N ILE A 27 -52.55 -17.80 15.78
CA ILE A 27 -53.72 -17.80 14.88
C ILE A 27 -54.97 -17.68 15.75
N ASP A 28 -55.75 -16.62 15.52
CA ASP A 28 -57.07 -16.43 16.14
C ASP A 28 -58.16 -16.81 15.13
N HIS A 29 -59.09 -17.66 15.56
CA HIS A 29 -60.23 -18.14 14.77
C HIS A 29 -61.54 -17.44 15.12
N THR A 30 -61.52 -16.48 16.05
CA THR A 30 -62.69 -15.69 16.43
C THR A 30 -63.04 -14.65 15.36
N ALA A 31 -64.25 -14.10 15.42
CA ALA A 31 -64.67 -12.98 14.55
C ALA A 31 -63.94 -11.65 14.87
N THR A 32 -62.93 -11.69 15.73
CA THR A 32 -62.17 -10.54 16.23
C THR A 32 -60.70 -10.66 15.78
N SER A 33 -60.06 -9.55 15.41
CA SER A 33 -58.68 -9.57 14.89
C SER A 33 -57.68 -9.95 15.99
N GLY A 34 -57.00 -11.11 15.85
CA GLY A 34 -56.00 -11.58 16.82
C GLY A 34 -54.67 -10.81 16.80
N THR A 35 -54.21 -10.37 15.62
CA THR A 35 -52.92 -9.65 15.50
C THR A 35 -53.11 -8.17 15.79
N SER A 36 -52.66 -7.72 16.96
CA SER A 36 -52.83 -6.34 17.41
C SER A 36 -51.60 -5.44 17.19
N GLN A 37 -50.43 -6.01 16.96
CA GLN A 37 -49.18 -5.29 16.70
C GLN A 37 -48.40 -5.97 15.59
N CYS A 38 -47.54 -5.24 14.89
CA CYS A 38 -46.62 -5.86 13.93
C CYS A 38 -45.70 -6.85 14.66
N THR A 39 -45.74 -8.12 14.28
CA THR A 39 -44.88 -9.17 14.84
C THR A 39 -43.91 -9.66 13.77
N LYS A 40 -42.72 -10.07 14.20
CA LYS A 40 -41.61 -10.40 13.30
C LYS A 40 -40.95 -11.69 13.74
N ALA A 41 -40.64 -12.54 12.77
CA ALA A 41 -39.83 -13.73 12.98
C ALA A 41 -38.87 -13.96 11.81
N THR A 42 -37.73 -14.57 12.10
CA THR A 42 -36.69 -14.90 11.11
C THR A 42 -36.34 -16.37 11.24
N LYS A 43 -36.41 -17.13 10.15
CA LYS A 43 -36.02 -18.54 10.08
C LYS A 43 -35.34 -18.87 8.76
N VAL A 44 -34.60 -19.98 8.73
CA VAL A 44 -33.98 -20.50 7.51
C VAL A 44 -34.98 -21.41 6.81
N VAL A 45 -35.47 -20.98 5.66
CA VAL A 45 -36.38 -21.76 4.79
C VAL A 45 -35.64 -22.05 3.49
N ASN A 46 -35.53 -23.32 3.08
CA ASN A 46 -34.82 -23.73 1.86
C ASN A 46 -33.41 -23.12 1.71
N ARG A 47 -32.61 -23.16 2.79
CA ARG A 47 -31.25 -22.57 2.90
C ARG A 47 -31.19 -21.04 2.78
N THR A 48 -32.33 -20.36 2.79
CA THR A 48 -32.43 -18.89 2.73
C THR A 48 -32.94 -18.35 4.06
N SER A 49 -32.29 -17.33 4.61
CA SER A 49 -32.80 -16.64 5.81
C SER A 49 -33.98 -15.75 5.42
N VAL A 50 -35.18 -16.10 5.88
CA VAL A 50 -36.42 -15.38 5.59
C VAL A 50 -36.92 -14.72 6.87
N THR A 51 -37.01 -13.39 6.84
CA THR A 51 -37.68 -12.59 7.86
C THR A 51 -39.06 -12.20 7.35
N ILE A 52 -40.11 -12.57 8.09
CA ILE A 52 -41.50 -12.22 7.81
C ILE A 52 -41.97 -11.23 8.88
N ILE A 53 -42.63 -10.17 8.43
CA ILE A 53 -43.38 -9.25 9.30
C ILE A 53 -44.87 -9.46 9.05
N ASP A 54 -45.56 -9.95 10.07
CA ASP A 54 -47.01 -10.08 10.09
C ASP A 54 -47.61 -8.76 10.60
N THR A 55 -48.41 -8.11 9.75
CA THR A 55 -49.02 -6.82 10.08
C THR A 55 -50.45 -7.01 10.58
N PRO A 56 -50.96 -6.10 11.43
CA PRO A 56 -52.39 -6.03 11.72
C PRO A 56 -53.20 -5.87 10.44
N GLY A 57 -54.46 -6.31 10.44
CA GLY A 57 -55.34 -6.08 9.30
C GLY A 57 -55.61 -4.59 9.07
N PHE A 58 -55.56 -4.13 7.82
CA PHE A 58 -55.89 -2.74 7.45
C PHE A 58 -57.34 -2.35 7.74
N PHE A 59 -58.22 -3.33 7.98
CA PHE A 59 -59.64 -3.15 8.30
C PHE A 59 -59.96 -3.85 9.62
N ASP A 60 -59.56 -3.21 10.72
CA ASP A 60 -60.04 -3.54 12.05
C ASP A 60 -60.93 -2.39 12.51
N ASN A 61 -62.26 -2.62 12.56
CA ASN A 61 -63.27 -1.61 12.91
C ASN A 61 -63.14 -1.07 14.35
N ARG A 62 -62.11 -1.48 15.10
CA ARG A 62 -61.82 -1.06 16.48
C ARG A 62 -60.66 -0.08 16.60
N ARG A 63 -59.95 0.23 15.51
CA ARG A 63 -58.74 1.06 15.53
C ARG A 63 -58.97 2.42 14.89
N SER A 64 -58.33 3.45 15.44
CA SER A 64 -58.25 4.73 14.75
C SER A 64 -57.28 4.63 13.56
N LYS A 65 -57.45 5.51 12.56
CA LYS A 65 -56.51 5.63 11.44
C LYS A 65 -55.08 5.94 11.92
N GLU A 66 -54.92 6.63 13.05
CA GLU A 66 -53.60 6.95 13.62
C GLU A 66 -52.91 5.73 14.24
N GLU A 67 -53.66 4.84 14.90
CA GLU A 67 -53.11 3.60 15.48
C GLU A 67 -52.60 2.66 14.38
N LEU A 68 -53.36 2.53 13.28
CA LEU A 68 -52.94 1.76 12.12
C LEU A 68 -51.67 2.36 11.48
N LYS A 69 -51.64 3.69 11.33
CA LYS A 69 -50.46 4.41 10.80
C LYS A 69 -49.22 4.23 11.67
N ASN A 70 -49.38 4.19 13.00
CA ASN A 70 -48.28 3.95 13.94
C ASN A 70 -47.70 2.53 13.80
N GLU A 71 -48.56 1.52 13.64
CA GLU A 71 -48.11 0.14 13.40
C GLU A 71 -47.40 -0.01 12.06
N ILE A 72 -47.91 0.64 11.00
CA ILE A 72 -47.24 0.65 9.69
C ILE A 72 -45.89 1.36 9.77
N THR A 73 -45.80 2.48 10.51
CA THR A 73 -44.53 3.17 10.76
C THR A 73 -43.55 2.26 11.50
N ARG A 74 -44.01 1.48 12.49
CA ARG A 74 -43.19 0.49 13.19
C ARG A 74 -42.71 -0.61 12.23
N CYS A 75 -43.56 -1.10 11.33
CA CYS A 75 -43.19 -2.05 10.28
C CYS A 75 -42.06 -1.51 9.39
N VAL A 76 -42.15 -0.24 8.96
CA VAL A 76 -41.10 0.42 8.16
C VAL A 76 -39.78 0.50 8.92
N VAL A 77 -39.80 0.86 10.20
CA VAL A 77 -38.61 0.93 11.06
C VAL A 77 -37.97 -0.46 11.24
N GLU A 78 -38.80 -1.48 11.53
CA GLU A 78 -38.35 -2.85 11.72
C GLU A 78 -37.76 -3.48 10.46
N CYS A 79 -38.12 -2.97 9.28
CA CYS A 79 -37.64 -3.42 7.97
C CYS A 79 -36.30 -2.79 7.53
N SER A 80 -35.67 -1.88 8.30
CA SER A 80 -34.48 -1.13 7.85
C SER A 80 -33.37 -2.04 7.27
N PRO A 81 -32.87 -1.80 6.04
CA PRO A 81 -33.02 -0.58 5.23
C PRO A 81 -34.29 -0.49 4.36
N GLY A 82 -35.15 -1.52 4.36
CA GLY A 82 -36.46 -1.54 3.69
C GLY A 82 -36.99 -2.97 3.43
N PRO A 83 -38.31 -3.15 3.25
CA PRO A 83 -38.87 -4.45 2.90
C PRO A 83 -38.39 -4.88 1.50
N HIS A 84 -38.11 -6.17 1.33
CA HIS A 84 -37.66 -6.71 0.04
C HIS A 84 -38.86 -7.11 -0.84
N ALA A 85 -39.98 -7.49 -0.23
CA ALA A 85 -41.20 -7.87 -0.91
C ALA A 85 -42.43 -7.61 -0.04
N PHE A 86 -43.55 -7.34 -0.70
CA PHE A 86 -44.89 -7.28 -0.11
C PHE A 86 -45.72 -8.46 -0.61
N LEU A 87 -46.38 -9.17 0.29
CA LEU A 87 -47.41 -10.14 -0.08
C LEU A 87 -48.77 -9.55 0.27
N ILE A 88 -49.58 -9.25 -0.74
CA ILE A 88 -50.93 -8.69 -0.55
C ILE A 88 -51.90 -9.86 -0.55
N LEU A 89 -52.45 -10.20 0.61
CA LEU A 89 -53.31 -11.36 0.79
C LEU A 89 -54.77 -10.98 0.58
N LEU A 90 -55.41 -11.68 -0.37
CA LEU A 90 -56.84 -11.62 -0.63
C LEU A 90 -57.46 -12.98 -0.37
N LYS A 91 -58.60 -13.00 0.32
CA LYS A 91 -59.43 -14.20 0.44
C LYS A 91 -60.38 -14.23 -0.76
N LYS A 92 -60.73 -15.43 -1.25
CA LYS A 92 -61.62 -15.67 -2.40
C LYS A 92 -62.95 -14.87 -2.44
N ASP A 93 -63.42 -14.36 -1.30
CA ASP A 93 -64.71 -13.66 -1.21
C ASP A 93 -64.70 -12.34 -2.02
N LYS A 94 -65.88 -11.83 -2.38
CA LYS A 94 -66.09 -10.66 -3.25
C LYS A 94 -65.09 -9.54 -2.94
N TYR A 95 -64.32 -9.12 -3.93
CA TYR A 95 -63.50 -7.90 -3.87
C TYR A 95 -64.46 -6.72 -3.66
N THR A 96 -64.47 -6.20 -2.44
CA THR A 96 -65.31 -5.14 -1.91
C THR A 96 -64.58 -3.81 -1.90
N ASP A 97 -65.28 -2.73 -1.54
CA ASP A 97 -64.67 -1.40 -1.34
C ASP A 97 -63.53 -1.42 -0.30
N GLN A 98 -63.50 -2.43 0.58
CA GLN A 98 -62.45 -2.59 1.58
C GLN A 98 -61.10 -2.97 0.96
N GLU A 99 -61.09 -3.72 -0.15
CA GLU A 99 -59.86 -4.03 -0.87
C GLU A 99 -59.29 -2.78 -1.59
N ILE A 100 -60.15 -1.86 -2.05
CA ILE A 100 -59.73 -0.56 -2.65
C ILE A 100 -59.06 0.33 -1.59
N GLU A 101 -59.57 0.34 -0.36
CA GLU A 101 -58.96 1.09 0.74
C GLU A 101 -57.66 0.44 1.25
N VAL A 102 -57.46 -0.89 1.12
CA VAL A 102 -56.13 -1.52 1.32
C VAL A 102 -55.10 -0.93 0.34
N ILE A 103 -55.47 -0.77 -0.93
CA ILE A 103 -54.59 -0.16 -1.95
C ILE A 103 -54.24 1.27 -1.56
N THR A 104 -55.26 2.06 -1.19
CA THR A 104 -55.09 3.45 -0.75
C THR A 104 -54.12 3.56 0.43
N ASN A 105 -54.30 2.71 1.45
CA ASN A 105 -53.42 2.67 2.62
C ASN A 105 -51.98 2.26 2.28
N ILE A 106 -51.79 1.35 1.32
CA ILE A 106 -50.45 0.97 0.84
C ILE A 106 -49.79 2.16 0.15
N ILE A 107 -50.51 2.89 -0.70
CA ILE A 107 -49.98 4.09 -1.38
C ILE A 107 -49.60 5.16 -0.37
N GLU A 108 -50.48 5.46 0.59
CA GLU A 108 -50.22 6.48 1.62
C GLU A 108 -49.03 6.12 2.52
N SER A 109 -48.79 4.82 2.76
CA SER A 109 -47.78 4.37 3.71
C SER A 109 -46.44 3.96 3.09
N PHE A 110 -46.46 3.36 1.90
CA PHE A 110 -45.30 2.77 1.24
C PHE A 110 -45.05 3.31 -0.18
N SER A 111 -45.89 4.25 -0.65
CA SER A 111 -45.90 4.80 -2.01
C SER A 111 -46.38 3.82 -3.09
N GLU A 112 -46.71 4.38 -4.27
CA GLU A 112 -47.10 3.64 -5.47
C GLU A 112 -46.02 2.64 -5.93
N GLU A 113 -44.73 2.91 -5.67
CA GLU A 113 -43.63 2.01 -6.03
C GLU A 113 -43.66 0.67 -5.27
N ALA A 114 -44.40 0.57 -4.15
CA ALA A 114 -44.51 -0.66 -3.36
C ALA A 114 -45.07 -1.83 -4.19
N PHE A 115 -45.99 -1.56 -5.13
CA PHE A 115 -46.59 -2.59 -5.97
C PHE A 115 -45.57 -3.22 -6.93
N ARG A 116 -44.47 -2.54 -7.25
CA ARG A 116 -43.33 -3.12 -7.99
C ARG A 116 -42.62 -4.21 -7.22
N PHE A 117 -42.78 -4.29 -5.90
CA PHE A 117 -42.25 -5.35 -5.04
C PHE A 117 -43.36 -6.22 -4.44
N ALA A 118 -44.59 -6.15 -4.98
CA ALA A 118 -45.73 -6.89 -4.49
C ALA A 118 -46.04 -8.16 -5.30
N VAL A 119 -46.47 -9.21 -4.60
CA VAL A 119 -47.13 -10.39 -5.18
C VAL A 119 -48.52 -10.50 -4.56
N LEU A 120 -49.54 -10.65 -5.40
CA LEU A 120 -50.90 -10.88 -4.95
C LEU A 120 -51.09 -12.34 -4.54
N VAL A 121 -51.42 -12.60 -3.27
CA VAL A 121 -51.59 -13.97 -2.75
C VAL A 121 -53.06 -14.24 -2.50
N PHE A 122 -53.64 -15.18 -3.23
CA PHE A 122 -55.01 -15.63 -3.02
C PHE A 122 -55.04 -16.76 -1.99
N THR A 123 -55.54 -16.48 -0.80
CA THR A 123 -55.74 -17.48 0.25
C THR A 123 -57.04 -18.24 -0.02
N ARG A 124 -56.98 -19.58 0.03
CA ARG A 124 -58.04 -20.51 -0.40
C ARG A 124 -58.21 -20.60 -1.92
N GLY A 125 -57.11 -20.65 -2.66
CA GLY A 125 -57.14 -20.82 -4.12
C GLY A 125 -57.80 -22.14 -4.58
N ASP A 126 -57.81 -23.15 -3.70
CA ASP A 126 -58.46 -24.45 -3.85
C ASP A 126 -60.00 -24.38 -3.87
N ASP A 127 -60.58 -23.29 -3.39
CA ASP A 127 -62.02 -23.11 -3.46
C ASP A 127 -62.46 -22.62 -4.87
N LEU A 128 -61.56 -22.29 -5.81
CA LEU A 128 -61.93 -21.92 -7.18
C LEU A 128 -62.57 -23.10 -7.93
N PRO A 129 -63.62 -22.88 -8.75
CA PRO A 129 -64.23 -23.96 -9.53
C PRO A 129 -63.19 -24.61 -10.46
N GLU A 130 -63.19 -25.94 -10.49
CA GLU A 130 -62.23 -26.75 -11.26
C GLU A 130 -62.20 -26.30 -12.74
N GLY A 131 -61.02 -25.89 -13.23
CA GLY A 131 -60.83 -25.38 -14.59
C GLY A 131 -60.91 -23.85 -14.76
N THR A 132 -61.25 -23.07 -13.72
CA THR A 132 -61.27 -21.60 -13.79
C THR A 132 -59.85 -21.04 -13.72
N GLN A 133 -59.41 -20.31 -14.75
CA GLN A 133 -58.14 -19.56 -14.69
C GLN A 133 -58.32 -18.30 -13.82
N ILE A 134 -57.34 -17.96 -12.98
CA ILE A 134 -57.44 -16.79 -12.10
C ILE A 134 -57.58 -15.49 -12.90
N GLU A 135 -57.01 -15.45 -14.10
CA GLU A 135 -57.11 -14.33 -15.04
C GLU A 135 -58.56 -14.10 -15.46
N GLU A 136 -59.35 -15.18 -15.59
CA GLU A 136 -60.78 -15.11 -15.87
C GLU A 136 -61.58 -14.64 -14.65
N PHE A 137 -61.21 -15.09 -13.45
CA PHE A 137 -61.76 -14.58 -12.20
C PHE A 137 -61.50 -13.08 -12.01
N CYS A 138 -60.30 -12.60 -12.36
CA CYS A 138 -59.92 -11.19 -12.30
C CYS A 138 -60.62 -10.32 -13.35
N ARG A 139 -61.01 -10.87 -14.52
CA ARG A 139 -61.75 -10.11 -15.57
C ARG A 139 -63.10 -9.59 -15.08
N GLY A 140 -63.75 -10.29 -14.15
CA GLY A 140 -65.06 -9.92 -13.62
C GLY A 140 -65.04 -8.76 -12.61
N ASN A 141 -63.88 -8.27 -12.19
CA ASN A 141 -63.76 -7.20 -11.20
C ASN A 141 -62.67 -6.18 -11.57
N ASN A 142 -63.09 -4.95 -11.90
CA ASN A 142 -62.19 -3.88 -12.35
C ASN A 142 -61.10 -3.52 -11.32
N GLY A 143 -61.43 -3.49 -10.03
CA GLY A 143 -60.45 -3.15 -8.98
C GLY A 143 -59.42 -4.26 -8.75
N LEU A 144 -59.84 -5.52 -8.82
CA LEU A 144 -58.93 -6.66 -8.75
C LEU A 144 -57.98 -6.71 -9.97
N ARG A 145 -58.50 -6.40 -11.17
CA ARG A 145 -57.68 -6.28 -12.38
C ARG A 145 -56.65 -5.16 -12.24
N GLU A 146 -57.05 -3.99 -11.78
CA GLU A 146 -56.13 -2.86 -11.57
C GLU A 146 -55.04 -3.22 -10.55
N LEU A 147 -55.40 -3.88 -9.44
CA LEU A 147 -54.43 -4.34 -8.45
C LEU A 147 -53.43 -5.35 -9.04
N LEU A 148 -53.91 -6.29 -9.84
CA LEU A 148 -53.06 -7.27 -10.52
C LEU A 148 -52.12 -6.60 -11.53
N GLU A 149 -52.61 -5.63 -12.29
CA GLU A 149 -51.81 -4.80 -13.22
C GLU A 149 -50.75 -3.96 -12.49
N ARG A 150 -51.11 -3.33 -11.36
CA ARG A 150 -50.16 -2.63 -10.46
C ARG A 150 -49.08 -3.58 -9.94
N CYS A 151 -49.47 -4.82 -9.65
CA CYS A 151 -48.53 -5.90 -9.31
C CYS A 151 -47.87 -6.52 -10.55
N GLY A 152 -47.93 -5.91 -11.74
CA GLY A 152 -47.27 -6.42 -12.95
C GLY A 152 -47.66 -7.85 -13.33
N GLY A 153 -48.91 -8.25 -13.06
CA GLY A 153 -49.43 -9.59 -13.32
C GLY A 153 -48.98 -10.67 -12.33
N ARG A 154 -48.27 -10.30 -11.24
CA ARG A 154 -47.72 -11.27 -10.28
C ARG A 154 -48.76 -11.70 -9.26
N TYR A 155 -49.11 -12.98 -9.27
CA TYR A 155 -49.94 -13.60 -8.25
C TYR A 155 -49.45 -15.01 -7.85
N HIS A 156 -49.94 -15.50 -6.72
CA HIS A 156 -49.76 -16.87 -6.25
C HIS A 156 -51.05 -17.37 -5.58
N LEU A 157 -51.45 -18.60 -5.93
CA LEU A 157 -52.61 -19.28 -5.35
C LEU A 157 -52.11 -20.15 -4.20
N PHE A 158 -52.66 -19.93 -3.01
CA PHE A 158 -52.23 -20.65 -1.82
C PHE A 158 -53.36 -21.54 -1.31
N ASN A 159 -53.12 -22.85 -1.30
CA ASN A 159 -54.07 -23.82 -0.77
C ASN A 159 -53.83 -23.96 0.74
N ASN A 160 -54.77 -23.45 1.53
CA ASN A 160 -54.66 -23.49 2.99
C ASN A 160 -55.03 -24.85 3.60
N ARG A 161 -55.53 -25.80 2.80
CA ARG A 161 -55.87 -27.17 3.24
C ARG A 161 -54.76 -28.18 2.98
N ASP A 162 -53.73 -27.78 2.25
CA ASP A 162 -52.60 -28.60 1.86
C ASP A 162 -51.33 -28.09 2.55
N THR A 163 -50.51 -29.01 3.06
CA THR A 163 -49.23 -28.69 3.70
C THR A 163 -48.03 -28.93 2.77
N ASP A 164 -48.26 -29.15 1.48
CA ASP A 164 -47.21 -29.36 0.49
C ASP A 164 -46.17 -28.22 0.48
N PRO A 165 -44.90 -28.50 0.86
CA PRO A 165 -43.82 -27.52 0.83
C PRO A 165 -43.52 -26.96 -0.58
N SER A 166 -44.01 -27.60 -1.65
CA SER A 166 -43.81 -27.15 -3.02
C SER A 166 -44.42 -25.76 -3.29
N GLN A 167 -45.57 -25.44 -2.67
CA GLN A 167 -46.25 -24.15 -2.81
C GLN A 167 -45.41 -23.01 -2.21
N VAL A 168 -44.82 -23.26 -1.03
CA VAL A 168 -43.90 -22.31 -0.38
C VAL A 168 -42.66 -22.08 -1.25
N ARG A 169 -42.10 -23.15 -1.84
CA ARG A 169 -40.95 -23.04 -2.74
C ARG A 169 -41.28 -22.18 -3.96
N GLU A 170 -42.41 -22.43 -4.61
CA GLU A 170 -42.84 -21.66 -5.79
C GLU A 170 -43.10 -20.18 -5.45
N LEU A 171 -43.76 -19.89 -4.32
CA LEU A 171 -43.97 -18.52 -3.83
C LEU A 171 -42.63 -17.80 -3.60
N LEU A 172 -41.69 -18.44 -2.91
CA LEU A 172 -40.38 -17.85 -2.64
C LEU A 172 -39.54 -17.68 -3.91
N GLU A 173 -39.67 -18.56 -4.90
CA GLU A 173 -39.02 -18.43 -6.21
C GLU A 173 -39.59 -17.23 -7.00
N LYS A 174 -40.92 -17.05 -7.00
CA LYS A 174 -41.60 -15.88 -7.57
C LYS A 174 -41.13 -14.59 -6.91
N VAL A 175 -41.05 -14.57 -5.57
CA VAL A 175 -40.54 -13.43 -4.80
C VAL A 175 -39.07 -13.15 -5.14
N ASN A 176 -38.22 -14.17 -5.20
CA ASN A 176 -36.80 -13.98 -5.49
C ASN A 176 -36.56 -13.45 -6.92
N THR A 177 -37.26 -14.03 -7.91
CA THR A 177 -37.22 -13.58 -9.31
C THR A 177 -37.68 -12.12 -9.44
N MET A 178 -38.74 -11.76 -8.72
CA MET A 178 -39.24 -10.39 -8.65
C MET A 178 -38.21 -9.42 -8.05
N VAL A 179 -37.60 -9.79 -6.93
CA VAL A 179 -36.60 -8.96 -6.24
C VAL A 179 -35.38 -8.73 -7.13
N GLN A 180 -34.91 -9.77 -7.83
CA GLN A 180 -33.79 -9.67 -8.76
C GLN A 180 -34.10 -8.76 -9.96
N ARG A 181 -35.30 -8.87 -10.54
CA ARG A 181 -35.71 -8.03 -11.68
C ARG A 181 -35.94 -6.56 -11.31
N ASN A 182 -36.40 -6.28 -10.10
CA ASN A 182 -36.71 -4.92 -9.65
C ASN A 182 -35.58 -4.25 -8.84
N ALA A 183 -34.41 -4.88 -8.72
CA ALA A 183 -33.26 -4.27 -8.06
C ALA A 183 -32.69 -3.12 -8.91
N ASP A 184 -32.67 -1.90 -8.36
CA ASP A 184 -32.01 -0.75 -8.99
C ASP A 184 -30.54 -1.07 -9.27
N LEU A 185 -30.10 -1.10 -10.53
CA LEU A 185 -28.68 -1.22 -10.83
C LEU A 185 -27.98 0.04 -10.33
N ARG A 186 -26.99 -0.10 -9.44
CA ARG A 186 -26.33 1.02 -8.75
C ARG A 186 -24.89 1.11 -9.21
N ILE A 187 -24.59 2.13 -10.00
CA ILE A 187 -23.28 2.37 -10.59
C ILE A 187 -22.62 3.55 -9.89
N VAL A 188 -21.42 3.33 -9.32
CA VAL A 188 -20.61 4.39 -8.73
C VAL A 188 -19.47 4.76 -9.68
N LEU A 189 -19.42 6.02 -10.09
CA LEU A 189 -18.39 6.53 -10.99
C LEU A 189 -17.17 7.01 -10.20
N THR A 190 -16.00 6.44 -10.44
CA THR A 190 -14.75 6.78 -9.73
C THR A 190 -13.68 7.29 -10.70
N GLY A 191 -12.75 8.14 -10.23
CA GLY A 191 -11.70 8.71 -11.06
C GLY A 191 -11.22 10.08 -10.59
N LYS A 192 -10.08 10.56 -11.12
CA LYS A 192 -9.48 11.86 -10.76
C LYS A 192 -10.43 13.05 -11.07
N THR A 193 -10.17 14.22 -10.49
CA THR A 193 -10.88 15.46 -10.87
C THR A 193 -10.68 15.74 -12.36
N GLY A 194 -11.74 16.16 -13.06
CA GLY A 194 -11.65 16.56 -14.47
C GLY A 194 -11.73 15.43 -15.51
N VAL A 195 -11.75 14.15 -15.12
CA VAL A 195 -11.74 13.02 -16.08
C VAL A 195 -13.08 12.74 -16.79
N GLY A 196 -14.07 13.62 -16.64
CA GLY A 196 -15.37 13.47 -17.31
C GLY A 196 -16.41 12.59 -16.60
N LYS A 197 -16.27 12.29 -15.30
CA LYS A 197 -17.23 11.46 -14.54
C LYS A 197 -18.70 11.88 -14.72
N SER A 198 -19.01 13.16 -14.49
CA SER A 198 -20.36 13.71 -14.64
C SER A 198 -20.89 13.59 -16.08
N ALA A 199 -20.01 13.74 -17.08
CA ALA A 199 -20.37 13.54 -18.49
C ALA A 199 -20.68 12.06 -18.78
N SER A 200 -19.88 11.13 -18.27
CA SER A 200 -20.15 9.70 -18.37
C SER A 200 -21.46 9.32 -17.68
N GLY A 201 -21.75 9.93 -16.52
CA GLY A 201 -23.03 9.74 -15.82
C GLY A 201 -24.23 10.18 -16.64
N ASN A 202 -24.13 11.31 -17.35
CA ASN A 202 -25.16 11.77 -18.28
C ASN A 202 -25.37 10.80 -19.45
N ILE A 203 -24.28 10.25 -20.00
CA ILE A 203 -24.35 9.26 -21.08
C ILE A 203 -25.04 7.97 -20.60
N ILE A 204 -24.67 7.46 -19.42
CA ILE A 204 -25.25 6.24 -18.85
C ILE A 204 -26.76 6.41 -18.59
N LEU A 205 -27.17 7.58 -18.10
CA LEU A 205 -28.58 7.88 -17.85
C LEU A 205 -29.37 8.23 -19.11
N GLY A 206 -28.70 8.50 -20.23
CA GLY A 206 -29.34 8.97 -21.47
C GLY A 206 -29.87 10.40 -21.41
N GLU A 207 -29.59 11.14 -20.34
CA GLU A 207 -30.08 12.50 -20.10
C GLU A 207 -29.04 13.39 -19.39
N LYS A 208 -29.23 14.71 -19.43
CA LYS A 208 -28.33 15.68 -18.77
C LYS A 208 -28.62 15.83 -17.27
N ALA A 209 -28.47 14.74 -16.52
CA ALA A 209 -28.79 14.68 -15.08
C ALA A 209 -27.75 15.37 -14.16
N PHE A 210 -26.49 15.42 -14.58
CA PHE A 210 -25.35 16.01 -13.88
C PHE A 210 -24.81 17.24 -14.61
N LYS A 211 -24.37 18.24 -13.84
CA LYS A 211 -23.67 19.41 -14.39
C LYS A 211 -22.27 19.00 -14.83
N SER A 212 -22.02 19.01 -16.14
CA SER A 212 -20.69 18.76 -16.72
C SER A 212 -20.22 19.97 -17.52
N SER A 213 -19.00 20.46 -17.24
CA SER A 213 -18.34 21.53 -18.01
C SER A 213 -16.83 21.34 -18.05
N ALA A 214 -16.18 21.73 -19.14
CA ALA A 214 -14.73 21.82 -19.21
C ALA A 214 -14.25 23.00 -18.34
N SER A 215 -13.69 22.70 -17.16
CA SER A 215 -13.23 23.71 -16.20
C SER A 215 -11.98 23.24 -15.47
N PHE A 216 -11.08 24.17 -15.14
CA PHE A 216 -9.93 23.95 -14.25
C PHE A 216 -10.32 23.87 -12.77
N SER A 217 -11.56 24.19 -12.42
CA SER A 217 -12.13 24.05 -11.08
C SER A 217 -13.06 22.84 -11.00
N THR A 218 -13.10 22.20 -9.82
CA THR A 218 -13.98 21.05 -9.56
C THR A 218 -15.45 21.46 -9.67
N VAL A 219 -16.16 20.87 -10.64
CA VAL A 219 -17.59 21.15 -10.88
C VAL A 219 -18.51 20.35 -9.94
N THR A 220 -18.05 19.17 -9.49
CA THR A 220 -18.77 18.27 -8.58
C THR A 220 -18.07 18.22 -7.22
N PRO A 221 -18.45 19.08 -6.25
CA PRO A 221 -17.77 19.13 -4.95
C PRO A 221 -18.14 17.96 -4.02
N GLN A 222 -19.33 17.36 -4.19
CA GLN A 222 -19.93 16.33 -3.33
C GLN A 222 -20.54 15.19 -4.15
N CYS A 223 -20.71 14.00 -3.56
CA CYS A 223 -21.36 12.87 -4.21
C CYS A 223 -22.81 13.23 -4.60
N GLN A 224 -23.21 12.93 -5.84
CA GLN A 224 -24.57 13.15 -6.34
C GLN A 224 -25.14 11.84 -6.87
N LYS A 225 -26.37 11.50 -6.47
CA LYS A 225 -27.11 10.36 -7.01
C LYS A 225 -28.19 10.86 -7.97
N LYS A 226 -28.23 10.26 -9.16
CA LYS A 226 -29.29 10.46 -10.15
C LYS A 226 -29.81 9.12 -10.63
N THR A 227 -31.10 9.05 -10.93
CA THR A 227 -31.78 7.83 -11.31
C THR A 227 -32.44 8.01 -12.66
N GLY A 228 -32.34 7.01 -13.53
CA GLY A 228 -32.96 6.99 -14.84
C GLY A 228 -33.46 5.59 -15.19
N LEU A 229 -34.12 5.48 -16.34
CA LEU A 229 -34.56 4.22 -16.92
C LEU A 229 -33.67 3.90 -18.12
N PHE A 230 -33.05 2.73 -18.12
CA PHE A 230 -32.26 2.21 -19.22
C PHE A 230 -32.83 0.84 -19.61
N ASP A 231 -33.40 0.72 -20.81
CA ASP A 231 -34.03 -0.51 -21.31
C ASP A 231 -35.06 -1.13 -20.35
N GLY A 232 -35.89 -0.28 -19.71
CA GLY A 232 -36.88 -0.70 -18.71
C GLY A 232 -36.31 -1.03 -17.31
N GLN A 233 -34.99 -1.07 -17.14
CA GLN A 233 -34.33 -1.23 -15.84
C GLN A 233 -34.08 0.13 -15.18
N LYS A 234 -34.43 0.24 -13.89
CA LYS A 234 -34.14 1.44 -13.10
C LYS A 234 -32.67 1.43 -12.70
N LEU A 235 -31.97 2.50 -13.03
CA LEU A 235 -30.53 2.62 -12.88
C LEU A 235 -30.23 3.87 -12.05
N ALA A 236 -29.41 3.71 -11.03
CA ALA A 236 -28.92 4.79 -10.18
C ALA A 236 -27.42 4.99 -10.44
N VAL A 237 -27.07 6.16 -10.96
CA VAL A 237 -25.68 6.59 -11.13
C VAL A 237 -25.30 7.51 -9.98
N ILE A 238 -24.16 7.23 -9.36
CA ILE A 238 -23.59 8.02 -8.27
C ILE A 238 -22.31 8.65 -8.81
N ASP A 239 -22.36 9.95 -9.11
CA ASP A 239 -21.21 10.75 -9.49
C ASP A 239 -20.44 11.15 -8.24
N THR A 240 -19.15 10.83 -8.20
CA THR A 240 -18.29 11.08 -7.04
C THR A 240 -17.35 12.26 -7.28
N PRO A 241 -16.89 12.98 -6.25
CA PRO A 241 -15.81 13.93 -6.39
C PRO A 241 -14.50 13.24 -6.84
N GLY A 242 -13.48 14.01 -7.24
CA GLY A 242 -12.16 13.43 -7.47
C GLY A 242 -11.61 12.77 -6.20
N LEU A 243 -11.50 11.44 -6.19
CA LEU A 243 -11.00 10.65 -5.06
C LEU A 243 -9.51 10.86 -4.75
N PHE A 244 -8.76 11.49 -5.65
CA PHE A 244 -7.31 11.73 -5.55
C PHE A 244 -6.96 13.20 -5.89
N ASP A 245 -7.81 14.13 -5.49
CA ASP A 245 -7.52 15.56 -5.65
C ASP A 245 -6.48 16.00 -4.61
N THR A 246 -5.30 16.42 -5.05
CA THR A 246 -4.20 16.87 -4.17
C THR A 246 -4.55 18.14 -3.38
N LYS A 247 -5.68 18.78 -3.68
CA LYS A 247 -6.19 19.96 -2.96
C LYS A 247 -7.15 19.63 -1.81
N LYS A 248 -7.57 18.36 -1.64
CA LYS A 248 -8.49 17.94 -0.57
C LYS A 248 -7.72 17.33 0.61
N THR A 249 -8.18 17.61 1.83
CA THR A 249 -7.64 16.97 3.05
C THR A 249 -8.18 15.55 3.21
N GLU A 250 -7.50 14.72 4.02
CA GLU A 250 -7.90 13.34 4.29
C GLU A 250 -9.33 13.26 4.90
N GLU A 251 -9.71 14.21 5.75
CA GLU A 251 -11.04 14.29 6.35
C GLU A 251 -12.13 14.65 5.35
N GLN A 252 -11.80 15.44 4.32
CA GLN A 252 -12.72 15.75 3.23
C GLN A 252 -12.94 14.52 2.36
N VAL A 253 -11.88 13.79 2.04
CA VAL A 253 -11.95 12.52 1.28
C VAL A 253 -12.76 11.47 2.05
N LYS A 254 -12.51 11.30 3.36
CA LYS A 254 -13.30 10.37 4.20
C LYS A 254 -14.78 10.74 4.26
N ARG A 255 -15.13 12.04 4.35
CA ARG A 255 -16.53 12.49 4.31
C ARG A 255 -17.19 12.21 2.96
N ASP A 256 -16.47 12.44 1.85
CA ASP A 256 -16.98 12.15 0.50
C ASP A 256 -17.22 10.64 0.30
N ILE A 257 -16.28 9.79 0.73
CA ILE A 257 -16.44 8.32 0.67
C ILE A 257 -17.64 7.87 1.51
N SER A 258 -17.78 8.37 2.73
CA SER A 258 -18.93 8.05 3.60
C SER A 258 -20.28 8.48 3.00
N SER A 259 -20.34 9.65 2.35
CA SER A 259 -21.53 10.11 1.64
C SER A 259 -21.90 9.17 0.49
N CYS A 260 -20.90 8.74 -0.29
CA CYS A 260 -21.09 7.81 -1.40
C CYS A 260 -21.58 6.42 -0.96
N ILE A 261 -21.12 5.90 0.19
CA ILE A 261 -21.61 4.62 0.77
C ILE A 261 -23.11 4.71 1.06
N ASN A 262 -23.56 5.81 1.65
CA ASN A 262 -24.98 6.02 1.96
C ASN A 262 -25.84 6.11 0.69
N LEU A 263 -25.37 6.80 -0.35
CA LEU A 263 -26.08 6.91 -1.63
C LEU A 263 -26.16 5.57 -2.38
N ALA A 264 -25.18 4.70 -2.16
CA ALA A 264 -25.08 3.38 -2.78
C ALA A 264 -25.79 2.26 -2.02
N ALA A 265 -26.40 2.52 -0.85
CA ALA A 265 -27.07 1.52 -0.04
C ALA A 265 -28.17 0.75 -0.83
N PRO A 266 -28.35 -0.58 -0.61
CA PRO A 266 -27.64 -1.44 0.35
C PRO A 266 -26.19 -1.79 -0.05
N GLY A 267 -25.76 -1.40 -1.25
CA GLY A 267 -24.38 -1.56 -1.74
C GLY A 267 -24.31 -1.30 -3.25
N PRO A 268 -23.21 -0.78 -3.79
CA PRO A 268 -23.08 -0.58 -5.24
C PRO A 268 -23.05 -1.92 -5.97
N HIS A 269 -23.67 -1.97 -7.14
CA HIS A 269 -23.60 -3.13 -8.03
C HIS A 269 -22.33 -3.10 -8.88
N VAL A 270 -21.92 -1.90 -9.33
CA VAL A 270 -20.74 -1.70 -10.18
C VAL A 270 -19.99 -0.45 -9.76
N PHE A 271 -18.65 -0.54 -9.71
CA PHE A 271 -17.77 0.62 -9.71
C PHE A 271 -17.19 0.82 -11.10
N LEU A 272 -17.50 1.96 -11.72
CA LEU A 272 -17.02 2.32 -13.05
C LEU A 272 -15.90 3.34 -12.91
N ARG A 273 -14.66 2.94 -13.21
CA ARG A 273 -13.49 3.82 -13.19
C ARG A 273 -13.43 4.60 -14.49
N VAL A 274 -13.78 5.89 -14.43
CA VAL A 274 -13.66 6.81 -15.57
C VAL A 274 -12.22 7.28 -15.65
N MET A 275 -11.60 7.00 -16.79
CA MET A 275 -10.25 7.45 -17.12
C MET A 275 -10.33 8.31 -18.37
N ASN A 276 -9.53 9.37 -18.43
CA ASN A 276 -9.30 10.01 -19.72
C ASN A 276 -8.66 8.98 -20.64
N LYS A 277 -9.17 8.89 -21.87
CA LYS A 277 -8.37 8.34 -22.97
C LYS A 277 -7.01 9.06 -22.91
N PRO A 278 -5.87 8.35 -22.88
CA PRO A 278 -4.58 8.99 -22.78
C PRO A 278 -4.53 10.09 -23.84
N GLU A 279 -4.23 11.31 -23.41
CA GLU A 279 -4.34 12.49 -24.25
C GLU A 279 -3.42 12.41 -25.47
N ALA A 280 -2.36 11.59 -25.43
CA ALA A 280 -1.55 11.22 -26.58
C ALA A 280 -1.60 9.70 -26.79
N ASP A 281 -1.69 9.29 -28.06
CA ASP A 281 -1.67 7.89 -28.48
C ASP A 281 -0.29 7.27 -28.21
N LEU A 282 0.78 8.05 -28.29
CA LEU A 282 2.15 7.64 -27.93
C LEU A 282 2.84 8.69 -27.06
N ARG A 283 3.70 8.22 -26.14
CA ARG A 283 4.44 9.02 -25.16
C ARG A 283 5.88 8.52 -25.17
N ILE A 284 6.76 9.37 -25.67
CA ILE A 284 8.15 9.04 -26.02
C ILE A 284 9.06 9.82 -25.08
N VAL A 285 9.96 9.15 -24.38
CA VAL A 285 10.97 9.81 -23.53
C VAL A 285 12.32 9.68 -24.21
N LEU A 286 12.98 10.80 -24.47
CA LEU A 286 14.31 10.84 -25.08
C LEU A 286 15.37 10.86 -23.98
N VAL A 287 16.26 9.88 -23.95
CA VAL A 287 17.33 9.74 -22.94
C VAL A 287 18.68 9.58 -23.64
N GLY A 288 19.76 10.03 -23.03
CA GLY A 288 21.10 9.96 -23.61
C GLY A 288 22.01 11.08 -23.12
N LYS A 289 23.25 11.11 -23.57
CA LYS A 289 24.25 12.08 -23.09
C LYS A 289 23.93 13.52 -23.48
N THR A 290 24.71 14.43 -22.94
CA THR A 290 24.65 15.84 -23.33
C THR A 290 25.06 16.00 -24.80
N ARG A 291 24.32 16.81 -25.56
CA ARG A 291 24.61 17.17 -26.97
C ARG A 291 24.55 16.05 -28.01
N VAL A 292 24.05 14.87 -27.68
CA VAL A 292 23.83 13.77 -28.66
C VAL A 292 22.68 14.03 -29.66
N GLY A 293 21.95 15.14 -29.50
CA GLY A 293 20.88 15.52 -30.44
C GLY A 293 19.46 15.15 -30.01
N LYS A 294 19.22 14.90 -28.71
CA LYS A 294 17.87 14.61 -28.16
C LYS A 294 16.81 15.62 -28.57
N SER A 295 17.04 16.91 -28.30
CA SER A 295 16.10 17.98 -28.67
C SER A 295 15.89 18.09 -30.18
N ALA A 296 16.91 17.79 -30.99
CA ALA A 296 16.80 17.77 -32.45
C ALA A 296 15.94 16.58 -32.93
N ALA A 297 16.16 15.39 -32.36
CA ALA A 297 15.33 14.21 -32.61
C ALA A 297 13.87 14.46 -32.21
N GLY A 298 13.62 15.09 -31.06
CA GLY A 298 12.26 15.48 -30.63
C GLY A 298 11.57 16.42 -31.62
N ASN A 299 12.32 17.38 -32.17
CA ASN A 299 11.82 18.29 -33.22
C ASN A 299 11.47 17.56 -34.53
N ILE A 300 12.26 16.55 -34.90
CA ILE A 300 11.98 15.71 -36.08
C ILE A 300 10.70 14.91 -35.85
N ILE A 301 10.58 14.24 -34.70
CA ILE A 301 9.40 13.44 -34.32
C ILE A 301 8.13 14.30 -34.34
N LEU A 302 8.18 15.51 -33.75
CA LEU A 302 7.05 16.43 -33.66
C LEU A 302 6.84 17.30 -34.91
N ARG A 303 7.71 17.17 -35.93
CA ARG A 303 7.65 17.90 -37.21
C ARG A 303 7.67 19.43 -37.03
N GLY A 304 8.37 19.93 -36.02
CA GLY A 304 8.42 21.36 -35.69
C GLY A 304 9.61 21.73 -34.81
N LYS A 305 9.99 23.02 -34.79
CA LYS A 305 11.02 23.55 -33.88
C LYS A 305 10.40 23.90 -32.54
N VAL A 306 10.07 22.89 -31.74
CA VAL A 306 9.43 23.05 -30.42
C VAL A 306 10.43 23.03 -29.28
N PHE A 307 11.47 22.21 -29.37
CA PHE A 307 12.62 22.21 -28.47
C PHE A 307 13.75 23.10 -28.99
N ARG A 308 14.35 23.90 -28.09
CA ARG A 308 15.54 24.70 -28.42
C ARG A 308 16.74 23.76 -28.63
N SER A 309 17.28 23.72 -29.86
CA SER A 309 18.29 22.74 -30.29
C SER A 309 19.52 23.39 -30.94
N THR A 310 20.07 24.45 -30.33
CA THR A 310 21.32 25.08 -30.78
C THR A 310 22.56 24.36 -30.22
N SER A 311 23.67 24.34 -30.96
CA SER A 311 24.92 23.64 -30.57
C SER A 311 25.50 24.04 -29.21
N SER A 312 25.19 25.26 -28.74
CA SER A 312 25.60 25.80 -27.44
C SER A 312 24.64 25.50 -26.28
N PHE A 313 23.42 25.03 -26.55
CA PHE A 313 22.36 24.87 -25.55
C PHE A 313 22.32 23.44 -25.01
N VAL A 314 22.18 23.32 -23.69
CA VAL A 314 22.01 22.04 -22.98
C VAL A 314 20.68 22.10 -22.25
N THR A 315 19.83 21.10 -22.45
CA THR A 315 18.52 20.99 -21.79
C THR A 315 18.73 20.86 -20.27
N PRO A 316 18.32 21.86 -19.46
CA PRO A 316 18.60 21.84 -18.03
C PRO A 316 17.55 21.07 -17.22
N GLN A 317 16.34 20.88 -17.75
CA GLN A 317 15.23 20.20 -17.07
C GLN A 317 14.38 19.45 -18.10
N CYS A 318 13.63 18.45 -17.67
CA CYS A 318 12.69 17.72 -18.52
C CYS A 318 11.67 18.69 -19.15
N GLN A 319 11.52 18.62 -20.47
CA GLN A 319 10.55 19.41 -21.23
C GLN A 319 9.63 18.46 -21.97
N LYS A 320 8.32 18.73 -21.94
CA LYS A 320 7.32 17.96 -22.69
C LYS A 320 6.71 18.84 -23.76
N GLU A 321 6.69 18.33 -24.98
CA GLU A 321 5.97 18.95 -26.10
C GLU A 321 5.05 17.93 -26.76
N THR A 322 3.99 18.43 -27.39
CA THR A 322 2.94 17.62 -27.99
C THR A 322 2.74 18.00 -29.45
N GLY A 323 2.57 17.00 -30.32
CA GLY A 323 2.33 17.21 -31.75
C GLY A 323 1.40 16.17 -32.35
N LEU A 324 1.00 16.41 -33.60
CA LEU A 324 0.14 15.52 -34.38
C LEU A 324 0.89 15.02 -35.61
N PHE A 325 0.96 13.70 -35.77
CA PHE A 325 1.49 13.06 -36.97
C PHE A 325 0.45 12.14 -37.59
N LYS A 326 -0.05 12.48 -38.79
CA LYS A 326 -1.12 11.74 -39.49
C LYS A 326 -2.36 11.44 -38.63
N GLY A 327 -2.73 12.38 -37.75
CA GLY A 327 -3.86 12.23 -36.83
C GLY A 327 -3.54 11.49 -35.52
N GLN A 328 -2.35 10.89 -35.39
CA GLN A 328 -1.86 10.31 -34.14
C GLN A 328 -1.27 11.41 -33.25
N LYS A 329 -1.69 11.49 -31.99
CA LYS A 329 -1.16 12.47 -31.04
C LYS A 329 0.06 11.91 -30.32
N LEU A 330 1.17 12.65 -30.37
CA LEU A 330 2.46 12.27 -29.82
C LEU A 330 2.87 13.25 -28.73
N ASP A 331 3.23 12.72 -27.56
CA ASP A 331 3.95 13.47 -26.53
C ASP A 331 5.42 13.06 -26.57
N VAL A 332 6.32 14.03 -26.64
CA VAL A 332 7.77 13.80 -26.56
C VAL A 332 8.30 14.53 -25.33
N VAL A 333 9.03 13.79 -24.48
CA VAL A 333 9.72 14.32 -23.30
C VAL A 333 11.21 14.37 -23.60
N ASP A 334 11.76 15.57 -23.73
CA ASP A 334 13.20 15.80 -23.83
C ASP A 334 13.81 15.86 -22.41
N THR A 335 14.79 15.00 -22.13
CA THR A 335 15.44 14.94 -20.81
C THR A 335 16.80 15.66 -20.84
N PRO A 336 17.36 16.05 -19.68
CA PRO A 336 18.76 16.50 -19.61
C PRO A 336 19.77 15.44 -20.05
N GLY A 337 21.02 15.84 -20.21
CA GLY A 337 22.11 14.89 -20.43
C GLY A 337 22.40 14.03 -19.20
N LEU A 338 22.58 12.72 -19.40
CA LEU A 338 22.95 11.78 -18.33
C LEU A 338 24.33 12.04 -17.71
N PHE A 339 25.24 12.66 -18.46
CA PHE A 339 26.62 12.90 -18.05
C PHE A 339 26.93 14.40 -18.06
N ASP A 340 26.00 15.23 -17.56
CA ASP A 340 26.22 16.68 -17.47
C ASP A 340 27.20 17.00 -16.34
N THR A 341 28.41 17.42 -16.69
CA THR A 341 29.49 17.77 -15.73
C THR A 341 29.17 18.96 -14.83
N LYS A 342 28.08 19.68 -15.10
CA LYS A 342 27.63 20.82 -14.29
C LYS A 342 26.65 20.44 -13.18
N LYS A 343 26.20 19.19 -13.13
CA LYS A 343 25.21 18.67 -12.17
C LYS A 343 25.78 17.47 -11.41
N THR A 344 25.30 17.24 -10.20
CA THR A 344 25.63 15.99 -9.49
C THR A 344 24.85 14.81 -10.09
N GLU A 345 25.32 13.60 -9.84
CA GLU A 345 24.66 12.38 -10.32
C GLU A 345 23.26 12.24 -9.73
N GLU A 346 23.05 12.67 -8.48
CA GLU A 346 21.73 12.71 -7.83
C GLU A 346 20.79 13.70 -8.51
N GLU A 347 21.25 14.90 -8.83
CA GLU A 347 20.43 15.91 -9.53
C GLU A 347 20.03 15.43 -10.93
N VAL A 348 20.94 14.74 -11.63
CA VAL A 348 20.65 14.11 -12.91
C VAL A 348 19.62 13.00 -12.75
N LYS A 349 19.80 12.10 -11.76
CA LYS A 349 18.86 11.01 -11.45
C LYS A 349 17.46 11.50 -11.08
N GLU A 350 17.38 12.54 -10.24
CA GLU A 350 16.10 13.16 -9.88
C GLU A 350 15.39 13.74 -11.11
N GLU A 351 16.12 14.45 -11.96
CA GLU A 351 15.53 15.10 -13.11
C GLU A 351 15.07 14.10 -14.17
N ILE A 352 15.81 13.01 -14.38
CA ILE A 352 15.39 11.91 -15.26
C ILE A 352 14.18 11.17 -14.65
N SER A 353 14.13 10.99 -13.33
CA SER A 353 12.97 10.39 -12.65
C SER A 353 11.68 11.22 -12.85
N ARG A 354 11.80 12.55 -13.02
CA ARG A 354 10.66 13.42 -13.36
C ARG A 354 10.07 13.13 -14.74
N SER A 355 10.82 12.51 -15.66
CA SER A 355 10.32 12.16 -16.99
C SER A 355 9.09 11.23 -16.96
N ILE A 356 8.98 10.37 -15.94
CA ILE A 356 7.86 9.42 -15.80
C ILE A 356 6.53 10.16 -15.54
N PRO A 357 6.43 11.08 -14.55
CA PRO A 357 5.29 11.99 -14.42
C PRO A 357 4.94 12.77 -15.69
N PHE A 358 5.92 13.29 -16.44
CA PHE A 358 5.67 13.99 -17.70
C PHE A 358 5.04 13.08 -18.76
N ALA A 359 5.41 11.80 -18.76
CA ALA A 359 4.87 10.78 -19.64
C ALA A 359 3.65 10.04 -19.05
N ALA A 360 2.96 10.57 -18.03
CA ALA A 360 1.81 9.91 -17.42
C ALA A 360 0.72 9.50 -18.44
N PRO A 361 0.12 8.29 -18.32
CA PRO A 361 0.25 7.30 -17.24
C PRO A 361 1.57 6.49 -17.22
N GLY A 362 2.44 6.68 -18.21
CA GLY A 362 3.76 6.07 -18.33
C GLY A 362 4.26 6.11 -19.79
N PRO A 363 5.58 6.11 -20.03
CA PRO A 363 6.12 6.13 -21.39
C PRO A 363 5.86 4.82 -22.12
N HIS A 364 5.51 4.93 -23.41
CA HIS A 364 5.41 3.76 -24.28
C HIS A 364 6.79 3.31 -24.77
N VAL A 365 7.73 4.26 -24.86
CA VAL A 365 9.12 3.97 -25.26
C VAL A 365 10.08 4.97 -24.63
N PHE A 366 11.24 4.47 -24.21
CA PHE A 366 12.46 5.22 -23.95
C PHE A 366 13.36 5.12 -25.18
N LEU A 367 13.62 6.25 -25.85
CA LEU A 367 14.57 6.31 -26.96
C LEU A 367 15.93 6.73 -26.43
N VAL A 368 16.89 5.81 -26.49
CA VAL A 368 18.29 6.07 -26.15
C VAL A 368 18.98 6.70 -27.34
N VAL A 369 19.16 8.01 -27.29
CA VAL A 369 19.69 8.81 -28.39
C VAL A 369 21.22 8.79 -28.37
N ILE A 370 21.80 8.32 -29.47
CA ILE A 370 23.24 8.19 -29.69
C ILE A 370 23.63 8.79 -31.04
N GLN A 371 24.88 9.23 -31.19
CA GLN A 371 25.40 9.71 -32.47
C GLN A 371 26.05 8.55 -33.21
N ALA A 372 25.61 8.26 -34.44
CA ALA A 372 26.08 7.08 -35.17
C ALA A 372 27.60 7.06 -35.41
N ASN A 373 28.21 8.22 -35.60
CA ASN A 373 29.63 8.39 -35.87
C ASN A 373 30.52 8.35 -34.61
N ILE A 374 29.93 8.47 -33.42
CA ILE A 374 30.67 8.59 -32.15
C ILE A 374 29.92 7.77 -31.11
N PHE A 375 30.15 6.46 -31.11
CA PHE A 375 29.71 5.56 -30.04
C PHE A 375 30.81 5.47 -28.98
N THR A 376 30.48 5.77 -27.73
CA THR A 376 31.45 5.93 -26.64
C THR A 376 31.04 5.12 -25.41
N GLU A 377 31.95 4.92 -24.46
CA GLU A 377 31.68 4.13 -23.25
C GLU A 377 30.47 4.64 -22.48
N GLU A 378 30.32 5.96 -22.28
CA GLU A 378 29.14 6.46 -21.57
C GLU A 378 27.82 6.24 -22.39
N ASP A 379 27.88 5.93 -23.70
CA ASP A 379 26.67 5.57 -24.49
C ASP A 379 26.26 4.14 -24.13
N GLN A 380 27.24 3.24 -24.00
CA GLN A 380 27.03 1.88 -23.51
C GLN A 380 26.48 1.88 -22.07
N GLU A 381 26.99 2.76 -21.20
CA GLU A 381 26.53 2.88 -19.81
C GLU A 381 25.09 3.44 -19.70
N THR A 382 24.60 4.15 -20.71
CA THR A 382 23.27 4.79 -20.67
C THR A 382 22.14 3.79 -20.40
N VAL A 383 22.20 2.59 -21.02
CA VAL A 383 21.16 1.56 -20.83
C VAL A 383 21.24 0.98 -19.42
N ASN A 384 22.45 0.76 -18.89
CA ASN A 384 22.65 0.35 -17.50
C ASN A 384 22.08 1.39 -16.52
N ILE A 385 22.28 2.69 -16.78
CA ILE A 385 21.71 3.76 -15.95
C ILE A 385 20.18 3.70 -15.99
N ILE A 386 19.57 3.53 -17.16
CA ILE A 386 18.11 3.40 -17.31
C ILE A 386 17.60 2.18 -16.52
N GLN A 387 18.23 1.02 -16.67
CA GLN A 387 17.85 -0.20 -15.94
C GLN A 387 18.08 -0.06 -14.43
N ASN A 388 19.15 0.62 -14.01
CA ASN A 388 19.44 0.90 -12.60
C ASN A 388 18.50 1.94 -11.97
N MET A 389 17.80 2.73 -12.77
CA MET A 389 16.84 3.73 -12.29
C MET A 389 15.39 3.24 -12.36
N PHE A 390 15.08 2.49 -13.42
CA PHE A 390 13.74 2.08 -13.81
C PHE A 390 13.54 0.55 -13.75
N GLY A 391 14.54 -0.19 -13.27
CA GLY A 391 14.51 -1.65 -13.15
C GLY A 391 14.77 -2.35 -14.48
N GLU A 392 15.16 -3.63 -14.42
CA GLU A 392 15.49 -4.43 -15.61
C GLU A 392 14.33 -4.51 -16.62
N GLN A 393 13.08 -4.48 -16.13
CA GLN A 393 11.87 -4.48 -16.96
C GLN A 393 11.77 -3.25 -17.91
N SER A 394 12.51 -2.17 -17.64
CA SER A 394 12.57 -1.02 -18.55
C SER A 394 13.18 -1.35 -19.91
N ALA A 395 13.99 -2.41 -20.01
CA ALA A 395 14.58 -2.87 -21.28
C ALA A 395 13.52 -3.21 -22.33
N CYS A 396 12.37 -3.78 -21.91
CA CYS A 396 11.23 -4.10 -22.80
C CYS A 396 10.58 -2.87 -23.44
N TYR A 397 10.85 -1.68 -22.90
CA TYR A 397 10.32 -0.39 -23.37
C TYR A 397 11.42 0.52 -23.92
N THR A 398 12.63 0.01 -24.13
CA THR A 398 13.79 0.80 -24.54
C THR A 398 14.16 0.51 -25.99
N MET A 399 14.51 1.53 -26.78
CA MET A 399 14.97 1.40 -28.16
C MET A 399 16.13 2.36 -28.43
N ALA A 400 17.14 1.92 -29.19
CA ALA A 400 18.22 2.79 -29.61
C ALA A 400 17.77 3.76 -30.73
N LEU A 401 18.14 5.02 -30.65
CA LEU A 401 17.93 6.02 -31.68
C LEU A 401 19.26 6.62 -32.12
N PHE A 402 19.74 6.20 -33.29
CA PHE A 402 20.93 6.76 -33.91
C PHE A 402 20.61 8.07 -34.62
N THR A 403 21.36 9.10 -34.29
CA THR A 403 21.32 10.41 -34.94
C THR A 403 22.54 10.57 -35.86
N CYS A 404 22.49 11.56 -36.75
CA CYS A 404 23.53 11.82 -37.74
C CYS A 404 23.69 10.71 -38.79
N GLY A 405 22.58 10.05 -39.19
CA GLY A 405 22.60 9.03 -40.26
C GLY A 405 23.12 9.56 -41.60
N ASP A 406 23.04 10.86 -41.85
CA ASP A 406 23.66 11.55 -42.99
C ASP A 406 25.17 11.33 -43.09
N ASN A 407 25.88 11.21 -41.96
CA ASN A 407 27.32 10.98 -41.97
C ASN A 407 27.63 9.54 -42.40
N LEU A 408 26.79 8.57 -42.04
CA LEU A 408 26.93 7.17 -42.48
C LEU A 408 26.72 7.05 -44.00
N GLU A 409 25.69 7.72 -44.52
CA GLU A 409 25.39 7.77 -45.96
C GLU A 409 26.55 8.40 -46.75
N ALA A 410 27.16 9.47 -46.23
CA ALA A 410 28.30 10.15 -46.87
C ALA A 410 29.56 9.26 -46.95
N ASP A 411 29.77 8.40 -45.96
CA ASP A 411 30.88 7.45 -45.90
C ASP A 411 30.59 6.13 -46.65
N GLY A 412 29.38 5.98 -47.23
CA GLY A 412 28.96 4.76 -47.94
C GLY A 412 28.75 3.55 -47.04
N VAL A 413 28.56 3.77 -45.73
CA VAL A 413 28.40 2.71 -44.71
C VAL A 413 26.94 2.66 -44.27
N THR A 414 26.32 1.48 -44.26
CA THR A 414 24.97 1.31 -43.70
C THR A 414 25.01 1.14 -42.18
N ILE A 415 23.93 1.50 -41.49
CA ILE A 415 23.82 1.28 -40.05
C ILE A 415 23.93 -0.22 -39.72
N GLU A 416 23.39 -1.10 -40.58
CA GLU A 416 23.47 -2.55 -40.41
C GLU A 416 24.93 -3.02 -40.44
N ASN A 417 25.75 -2.48 -41.35
CA ASN A 417 27.18 -2.78 -41.41
C ASN A 417 27.90 -2.30 -40.15
N MET A 418 27.55 -1.11 -39.65
CA MET A 418 28.14 -0.57 -38.42
C MET A 418 27.80 -1.43 -37.19
N ILE A 419 26.55 -1.89 -37.08
CA ILE A 419 26.09 -2.75 -35.99
C ILE A 419 26.75 -4.12 -36.09
N ASN A 420 26.65 -4.79 -37.24
CA ASN A 420 27.15 -6.17 -37.41
C ASN A 420 28.67 -6.28 -37.27
N ASN A 421 29.42 -5.23 -37.63
CA ASN A 421 30.88 -5.22 -37.53
C ASN A 421 31.37 -4.75 -36.15
N ASN A 422 30.49 -4.29 -35.25
CA ASN A 422 30.85 -3.84 -33.93
C ASN A 422 30.08 -4.62 -32.83
N PRO A 423 30.73 -5.59 -32.16
CA PRO A 423 30.06 -6.40 -31.15
C PRO A 423 29.57 -5.56 -29.95
N ILE A 424 30.20 -4.42 -29.67
CA ILE A 424 29.79 -3.52 -28.57
C ILE A 424 28.45 -2.87 -28.89
N ILE A 425 28.27 -2.41 -30.13
CA ILE A 425 27.00 -1.80 -30.57
C ILE A 425 25.90 -2.86 -30.69
N THR A 426 26.25 -4.07 -31.15
CA THR A 426 25.33 -5.21 -31.17
C THR A 426 24.83 -5.56 -29.77
N ASP A 427 25.73 -5.62 -28.78
CA ASP A 427 25.38 -5.87 -27.39
C ASP A 427 24.51 -4.75 -26.81
N PHE A 428 24.86 -3.48 -27.04
CA PHE A 428 24.06 -2.33 -26.63
C PHE A 428 22.62 -2.37 -27.18
N ILE A 429 22.44 -2.73 -28.45
CA ILE A 429 21.11 -2.87 -29.06
C ILE A 429 20.35 -4.05 -28.45
N SER A 430 21.04 -5.15 -28.13
CA SER A 430 20.46 -6.30 -27.42
C SER A 430 19.90 -5.87 -26.05
N GLN A 431 20.64 -5.05 -25.30
CA GLN A 431 20.20 -4.50 -24.01
C GLN A 431 18.99 -3.53 -24.16
N CYS A 432 18.80 -2.94 -25.35
CA CYS A 432 17.60 -2.19 -25.74
C CYS A 432 16.50 -3.09 -26.35
N GLY A 433 16.39 -4.35 -25.95
CA GLY A 433 15.38 -5.28 -26.46
C GLY A 433 15.50 -5.59 -27.97
N GLY A 434 16.67 -5.34 -28.57
CA GLY A 434 16.97 -5.57 -29.98
C GLY A 434 16.45 -4.48 -30.94
N GLY A 435 15.81 -3.42 -30.44
CA GLY A 435 15.21 -2.38 -31.27
C GLY A 435 16.15 -1.20 -31.54
N TYR A 436 16.23 -0.75 -32.80
CA TYR A 436 16.89 0.51 -33.15
C TYR A 436 16.20 1.26 -34.30
N HIS A 437 16.44 2.57 -34.37
CA HIS A 437 16.05 3.43 -35.48
C HIS A 437 17.15 4.46 -35.79
N VAL A 438 17.19 4.98 -37.03
CA VAL A 438 18.19 5.95 -37.48
C VAL A 438 17.51 7.17 -38.05
N PHE A 439 17.91 8.36 -37.61
CA PHE A 439 17.50 9.62 -38.20
C PHE A 439 18.63 10.26 -39.00
N ASN A 440 18.28 10.71 -40.21
CA ASN A 440 19.07 11.67 -40.95
C ASN A 440 18.61 13.07 -40.54
N ASN A 441 19.41 13.76 -39.72
CA ASN A 441 19.00 15.04 -39.15
C ASN A 441 19.00 16.19 -40.17
N ARG A 442 19.54 15.97 -41.38
CA ARG A 442 19.50 16.94 -42.49
C ARG A 442 18.28 16.75 -43.39
N ASP A 443 17.66 15.58 -43.34
CA ASP A 443 16.46 15.26 -44.08
C ASP A 443 15.20 15.63 -43.27
N LYS A 444 14.17 16.11 -43.97
CA LYS A 444 12.85 16.41 -43.41
C LYS A 444 11.77 15.46 -43.93
N ASP A 445 12.16 14.36 -44.56
CA ASP A 445 11.22 13.36 -45.04
C ASP A 445 10.36 12.79 -43.88
N PRO A 446 9.02 12.91 -43.94
CA PRO A 446 8.14 12.28 -42.97
C PRO A 446 8.26 10.75 -42.90
N SER A 447 8.89 10.09 -43.87
CA SER A 447 9.08 8.64 -43.89
C SER A 447 9.80 8.12 -42.65
N GLN A 448 10.84 8.81 -42.18
CA GLN A 448 11.63 8.42 -41.03
C GLN A 448 10.79 8.36 -39.75
N VAL A 449 9.98 9.40 -39.51
CA VAL A 449 9.06 9.43 -38.37
C VAL A 449 8.00 8.32 -38.50
N ARG A 450 7.46 8.10 -39.69
CA ARG A 450 6.49 7.01 -39.93
C ARG A 450 7.09 5.63 -39.63
N GLU A 451 8.34 5.40 -40.00
CA GLU A 451 9.04 4.13 -39.72
C GLU A 451 9.36 3.96 -38.24
N LEU A 452 9.81 5.01 -37.56
CA LEU A 452 9.99 4.99 -36.11
C LEU A 452 8.68 4.63 -35.39
N LEU A 453 7.58 5.30 -35.72
CA LEU A 453 6.28 5.03 -35.11
C LEU A 453 5.80 3.60 -35.38
N LYS A 454 6.08 3.04 -36.57
CA LYS A 454 5.80 1.63 -36.86
C LYS A 454 6.57 0.70 -35.92
N LYS A 455 7.87 0.96 -35.72
CA LYS A 455 8.72 0.17 -34.79
C LYS A 455 8.23 0.29 -33.35
N ILE A 456 7.84 1.49 -32.91
CA ILE A 456 7.28 1.73 -31.58
C ILE A 456 5.97 0.96 -31.41
N ASN A 457 5.04 1.03 -32.37
CA ASN A 457 3.78 0.29 -32.29
C ASN A 457 4.01 -1.23 -32.19
N THR A 458 4.95 -1.79 -32.96
CA THR A 458 5.32 -3.21 -32.84
C THR A 458 5.88 -3.55 -31.45
N MET A 459 6.69 -2.68 -30.86
CA MET A 459 7.15 -2.84 -29.47
C MET A 459 5.97 -2.78 -28.49
N THR A 460 5.06 -1.82 -28.65
CA THR A 460 3.86 -1.69 -27.81
C THR A 460 2.95 -2.90 -27.92
N GLU A 461 2.77 -3.48 -29.11
CA GLU A 461 2.02 -4.73 -29.31
C GLU A 461 2.66 -5.93 -28.58
N ARG A 462 3.99 -6.07 -28.64
CA ARG A 462 4.72 -7.09 -27.86
C ARG A 462 4.54 -6.93 -26.36
N ASN A 463 4.37 -5.69 -25.90
CA ASN A 463 4.07 -5.36 -24.51
C ASN A 463 2.56 -5.35 -24.21
N GLU A 464 1.75 -6.09 -24.98
CA GLU A 464 0.30 -6.25 -24.82
C GLU A 464 -0.49 -4.92 -24.89
N GLY A 465 -0.02 -3.96 -25.68
CA GLY A 465 -0.58 -2.61 -25.75
C GLY A 465 -0.21 -1.72 -24.57
N GLY A 466 0.68 -2.19 -23.69
CA GLY A 466 1.08 -1.57 -22.44
C GLY A 466 2.13 -0.47 -22.58
N TYR A 467 2.40 0.19 -21.46
CA TYR A 467 3.42 1.22 -21.29
C TYR A 467 4.11 0.99 -19.95
N TYR A 468 5.32 1.53 -19.80
CA TYR A 468 6.07 1.40 -18.55
C TYR A 468 5.34 2.14 -17.42
N THR A 469 4.83 1.40 -16.43
CA THR A 469 3.89 1.96 -15.45
C THR A 469 4.58 2.57 -14.23
N ASN A 470 3.87 3.46 -13.53
CA ASN A 470 4.30 3.96 -12.21
C ASN A 470 4.47 2.84 -11.16
N GLU A 471 3.77 1.71 -11.31
CA GLU A 471 3.91 0.57 -10.40
C GLU A 471 5.25 -0.14 -10.63
N MET A 472 5.61 -0.39 -11.90
CA MET A 472 6.92 -0.91 -12.28
C MET A 472 8.05 0.01 -11.81
N PHE A 473 7.85 1.33 -11.92
CA PHE A 473 8.80 2.31 -11.41
C PHE A 473 8.97 2.23 -9.89
N ARG A 474 7.87 2.16 -9.14
CA ARG A 474 7.91 2.03 -7.68
C ARG A 474 8.53 0.71 -7.24
N GLU A 475 8.28 -0.37 -7.96
CA GLU A 475 8.89 -1.68 -7.70
C GLU A 475 10.40 -1.64 -7.94
N ALA A 476 10.84 -1.07 -9.07
CA ALA A 476 12.25 -0.84 -9.33
C ALA A 476 12.91 -0.05 -8.21
N GLN A 477 12.31 1.08 -7.81
CA GLN A 477 12.81 1.90 -6.70
C GLN A 477 12.89 1.13 -5.38
N ARG A 478 11.99 0.17 -5.11
CA ARG A 478 12.06 -0.68 -3.91
C ARG A 478 13.21 -1.68 -3.96
N VAL A 479 13.52 -2.24 -5.13
CA VAL A 479 14.62 -3.18 -5.34
C VAL A 479 15.96 -2.45 -5.26
N ILE A 480 16.09 -1.32 -5.96
CA ILE A 480 17.29 -0.48 -6.01
C ILE A 480 17.64 0.09 -4.62
N ASN A 481 16.62 0.45 -3.83
CA ASN A 481 16.82 1.00 -2.49
C ASN A 481 16.86 -0.06 -1.37
N LYS A 482 16.86 -1.37 -1.70
CA LYS A 482 16.92 -2.42 -0.70
C LYS A 482 18.37 -2.60 -0.22
N PRO A 483 18.67 -2.53 1.09
CA PRO A 483 19.96 -2.99 1.59
C PRO A 483 20.10 -4.49 1.29
N GLU A 484 21.30 -4.91 0.85
CA GLU A 484 21.62 -6.24 0.27
C GLU A 484 21.28 -7.46 1.15
N ALA A 485 20.86 -7.25 2.40
CA ALA A 485 20.33 -8.30 3.28
C ALA A 485 18.97 -7.87 3.87
N ASP A 486 17.96 -8.73 3.67
CA ASP A 486 16.59 -8.59 4.17
C ASP A 486 16.49 -8.57 5.70
N LEU A 487 17.47 -9.15 6.38
CA LEU A 487 17.57 -9.14 7.84
C LEU A 487 19.03 -9.05 8.28
N ARG A 488 19.35 -8.06 9.12
CA ARG A 488 20.69 -7.83 9.69
C ARG A 488 20.62 -8.07 11.20
N ILE A 489 21.36 -9.06 11.67
CA ILE A 489 21.39 -9.53 13.05
C ILE A 489 22.77 -9.20 13.63
N ALA A 490 22.82 -8.38 14.68
CA ALA A 490 24.05 -8.14 15.43
C ALA A 490 24.08 -9.02 16.68
N LEU A 491 25.06 -9.91 16.80
CA LEU A 491 25.25 -10.78 17.97
C LEU A 491 26.13 -10.07 18.98
N VAL A 492 25.60 -9.81 20.17
CA VAL A 492 26.25 -9.04 21.24
C VAL A 492 26.33 -9.87 22.52
N GLY A 493 27.35 -9.68 23.34
CA GLY A 493 27.50 -10.42 24.61
C GLY A 493 28.96 -10.63 24.99
N LYS A 494 29.23 -11.19 26.17
CA LYS A 494 30.60 -11.39 26.68
C LYS A 494 31.44 -12.35 25.82
N THR A 495 32.75 -12.39 26.05
CA THR A 495 33.64 -13.33 25.36
C THR A 495 33.30 -14.78 25.76
N ARG A 496 33.40 -15.72 24.80
CA ARG A 496 33.17 -17.17 24.98
C ARG A 496 31.75 -17.57 25.42
N VAL A 497 30.75 -16.70 25.28
CA VAL A 497 29.33 -17.03 25.57
C VAL A 497 28.63 -17.82 24.45
N GLY A 498 29.31 -18.04 23.32
CA GLY A 498 28.76 -18.81 22.20
C GLY A 498 28.20 -17.98 21.04
N LYS A 499 28.54 -16.70 20.89
CA LYS A 499 28.08 -15.83 19.78
C LYS A 499 28.35 -16.43 18.40
N SER A 500 29.61 -16.81 18.12
CA SER A 500 30.00 -17.46 16.86
C SER A 500 29.26 -18.78 16.62
N ALA A 501 28.99 -19.56 17.67
CA ALA A 501 28.20 -20.78 17.59
C ALA A 501 26.73 -20.49 17.26
N ALA A 502 26.14 -19.46 17.88
CA ALA A 502 24.81 -18.94 17.54
C ALA A 502 24.75 -18.51 16.08
N GLY A 503 25.73 -17.72 15.62
CA GLY A 503 25.78 -17.25 14.23
C GLY A 503 25.89 -18.39 13.22
N ASN A 504 26.68 -19.43 13.54
CA ASN A 504 26.74 -20.65 12.74
C ASN A 504 25.41 -21.42 12.73
N GLY A 505 24.72 -21.47 13.88
CA GLY A 505 23.39 -22.06 14.00
C GLY A 505 22.35 -21.33 13.15
N ILE A 506 22.29 -20.00 13.26
CA ILE A 506 21.38 -19.11 12.51
C ILE A 506 21.61 -19.23 11.01
N LEU A 507 22.87 -19.20 10.57
CA LEU A 507 23.22 -19.33 9.15
C LEU A 507 23.20 -20.80 8.66
N ARG A 508 23.01 -21.76 9.57
CA ARG A 508 22.98 -23.21 9.30
C ARG A 508 24.26 -23.78 8.69
N ARG A 509 25.37 -23.05 8.76
CA ARG A 509 26.69 -23.45 8.22
C ARG A 509 27.82 -22.94 9.10
N LYS A 510 28.93 -23.67 9.14
CA LYS A 510 30.13 -23.29 9.89
C LYS A 510 30.91 -22.22 9.12
N VAL A 511 30.61 -20.95 9.36
CA VAL A 511 31.25 -19.79 8.69
C VAL A 511 32.02 -18.89 9.64
N PHE A 512 31.66 -18.91 10.93
CA PHE A 512 32.45 -18.35 12.01
C PHE A 512 33.32 -19.46 12.62
N ARG A 513 34.57 -19.14 12.97
CA ARG A 513 35.46 -20.08 13.65
C ARG A 513 34.98 -20.26 15.10
N SER A 514 34.35 -21.39 15.39
CA SER A 514 33.97 -21.81 16.74
C SER A 514 34.70 -23.11 17.08
N THR A 515 35.77 -23.06 17.88
CA THR A 515 36.38 -24.27 18.44
C THR A 515 35.63 -24.70 19.70
N ALA A 516 35.60 -26.00 19.98
CA ALA A 516 35.04 -26.52 21.23
C ALA A 516 35.78 -25.92 22.43
N SER A 517 35.07 -25.77 23.55
CA SER A 517 35.40 -25.08 24.82
C SER A 517 36.71 -25.48 25.52
N SER A 518 37.57 -26.29 24.88
CA SER A 518 38.80 -26.87 25.43
C SER A 518 40.09 -26.29 24.85
N SER A 519 40.05 -25.44 23.81
CA SER A 519 41.27 -24.79 23.27
C SER A 519 41.46 -23.38 23.84
N SER A 520 42.59 -23.12 24.49
CA SER A 520 42.89 -21.87 25.20
C SER A 520 43.15 -20.64 24.31
N SER A 521 43.20 -20.78 22.97
CA SER A 521 43.82 -19.79 22.08
C SER A 521 42.92 -19.05 21.08
N SER A 522 41.64 -19.37 20.88
CA SER A 522 40.82 -18.66 19.87
C SER A 522 39.74 -17.79 20.51
N VAL A 523 40.05 -16.50 20.65
CA VAL A 523 39.08 -15.43 20.90
C VAL A 523 38.76 -14.78 19.55
N THR A 524 37.49 -14.48 19.26
CA THR A 524 37.12 -13.63 18.12
C THR A 524 37.65 -12.23 18.39
N SER A 525 38.80 -11.89 17.81
CA SER A 525 39.48 -10.60 18.02
C SER A 525 38.95 -9.49 17.12
N GLU A 526 38.15 -9.83 16.10
CA GLU A 526 37.60 -8.90 15.12
C GLU A 526 36.13 -9.22 14.79
N CYS A 527 35.33 -8.18 14.57
CA CYS A 527 33.98 -8.25 14.04
C CYS A 527 33.97 -9.01 12.71
N GLN A 528 32.99 -9.89 12.52
CA GLN A 528 32.83 -10.65 11.28
C GLN A 528 31.39 -10.57 10.80
N LYS A 529 31.20 -10.20 9.53
CA LYS A 529 29.93 -10.32 8.83
C LYS A 529 29.92 -11.55 7.94
N LYS A 530 28.87 -12.37 8.07
CA LYS A 530 28.58 -13.49 7.16
C LYS A 530 27.12 -13.41 6.73
N THR A 531 26.89 -13.61 5.44
CA THR A 531 25.54 -13.66 4.87
C THR A 531 25.11 -15.11 4.63
N GLY A 532 23.82 -15.38 4.49
CA GLY A 532 23.29 -16.69 4.13
C GLY A 532 21.82 -16.62 3.76
N LEU A 533 21.36 -17.54 2.93
CA LEU A 533 19.96 -17.62 2.51
C LEU A 533 19.20 -18.61 3.40
N PHE A 534 18.08 -18.20 3.96
CA PHE A 534 17.18 -19.07 4.71
C PHE A 534 15.73 -18.82 4.31
N GLU A 535 15.05 -19.84 3.76
CA GLU A 535 13.64 -19.77 3.32
C GLU A 535 13.34 -18.55 2.41
N GLY A 536 14.26 -18.24 1.48
CA GLY A 536 14.13 -17.12 0.55
C GLY A 536 14.50 -15.75 1.12
N LYS A 537 14.84 -15.66 2.42
CA LYS A 537 15.30 -14.44 3.09
C LYS A 537 16.83 -14.40 3.19
N THR A 538 17.45 -13.29 2.79
CA THR A 538 18.88 -13.07 2.96
C THR A 538 19.17 -12.56 4.37
N LEU A 539 19.88 -13.38 5.15
CA LEU A 539 20.31 -13.05 6.50
C LEU A 539 21.76 -12.56 6.47
N ALA A 540 22.05 -11.46 7.15
CA ALA A 540 23.40 -11.02 7.48
C ALA A 540 23.59 -11.09 9.00
N VAL A 541 24.52 -11.93 9.44
CA VAL A 541 24.87 -12.06 10.86
C VAL A 541 26.22 -11.38 11.08
N VAL A 542 26.25 -10.43 12.00
CA VAL A 542 27.45 -9.74 12.47
C VAL A 542 27.81 -10.33 13.84
N ASP A 543 28.89 -11.10 13.86
CA ASP A 543 29.48 -11.63 15.10
C ASP A 543 30.46 -10.59 15.64
N THR A 544 30.16 -10.03 16.82
CA THR A 544 31.03 -9.04 17.46
C THR A 544 32.01 -9.72 18.42
N PRO A 545 33.17 -9.10 18.70
CA PRO A 545 33.98 -9.47 19.85
C PRO A 545 33.20 -9.36 21.16
N GLY A 546 33.74 -9.92 22.24
CA GLY A 546 33.18 -9.69 23.56
C GLY A 546 33.27 -8.22 23.93
N LEU A 547 32.14 -7.57 24.22
CA LEU A 547 32.11 -6.15 24.64
C LEU A 547 32.89 -5.87 25.94
N TYR A 548 33.32 -6.93 26.65
CA TYR A 548 33.95 -6.89 27.97
C TYR A 548 35.28 -7.65 28.01
N ASP A 549 35.92 -7.90 26.87
CA ASP A 549 37.17 -8.66 26.88
C ASP A 549 38.28 -7.88 27.58
N THR A 550 38.69 -8.33 28.76
CA THR A 550 39.76 -7.71 29.57
C THR A 550 41.13 -7.77 28.92
N LYS A 551 41.25 -8.44 27.77
CA LYS A 551 42.46 -8.48 26.94
C LYS A 551 42.51 -7.39 25.87
N LEU A 552 41.39 -6.68 25.62
CA LEU A 552 41.34 -5.60 24.64
C LEU A 552 41.52 -4.24 25.33
N THR A 553 42.29 -3.37 24.69
CA THR A 553 42.41 -1.97 25.06
C THR A 553 41.15 -1.19 24.69
N GLU A 554 40.91 -0.03 25.31
CA GLU A 554 39.75 0.81 25.03
C GLU A 554 39.62 1.19 23.54
N GLU A 555 40.77 1.48 22.90
CA GLU A 555 40.86 1.79 21.47
C GLU A 555 40.53 0.60 20.56
N GLU A 556 40.83 -0.62 21.00
CA GLU A 556 40.43 -1.82 20.27
C GLU A 556 38.93 -2.06 20.39
N VAL A 557 38.34 -1.82 21.57
CA VAL A 557 36.88 -1.91 21.75
C VAL A 557 36.13 -0.90 20.88
N LYS A 558 36.58 0.38 20.85
CA LYS A 558 36.00 1.43 20.00
C LYS A 558 36.07 1.05 18.52
N ARG A 559 37.22 0.55 18.06
CA ARG A 559 37.42 0.07 16.67
C ARG A 559 36.43 -1.01 16.28
N GLU A 560 36.18 -1.96 17.17
CA GLU A 560 35.28 -3.07 16.90
C GLU A 560 33.81 -2.66 16.89
N ILE A 561 33.44 -1.66 17.71
CA ILE A 561 32.12 -1.02 17.64
C ILE A 561 31.94 -0.32 16.28
N VAL A 562 32.91 0.47 15.83
CA VAL A 562 32.86 1.15 14.52
C VAL A 562 32.73 0.15 13.37
N ARG A 563 33.46 -0.98 13.42
CA ARG A 563 33.33 -2.07 12.43
C ARG A 563 31.95 -2.72 12.46
N CYS A 564 31.40 -2.96 13.66
CA CYS A 564 30.05 -3.50 13.82
C CYS A 564 29.01 -2.58 13.15
N ILE A 565 29.12 -1.27 13.37
CA ILE A 565 28.24 -0.26 12.75
C ILE A 565 28.32 -0.34 11.23
N SER A 566 29.53 -0.36 10.68
CA SER A 566 29.76 -0.48 9.23
C SER A 566 29.17 -1.78 8.65
N PHE A 567 29.32 -2.91 9.33
CA PHE A 567 28.79 -4.19 8.86
C PHE A 567 27.27 -4.31 8.97
N ALA A 568 26.68 -3.66 9.96
CA ALA A 568 25.24 -3.67 10.17
C ALA A 568 24.51 -2.53 9.44
N ALA A 569 25.21 -1.56 8.84
CA ALA A 569 24.63 -0.45 8.06
C ALA A 569 23.62 -0.92 6.98
N PRO A 570 22.48 -0.23 6.80
CA PRO A 570 22.03 1.02 7.46
C PRO A 570 21.55 0.85 8.91
N GLY A 571 21.72 -0.34 9.46
CA GLY A 571 21.62 -0.66 10.88
C GLY A 571 20.93 -2.00 11.13
N PRO A 572 21.10 -2.62 12.30
CA PRO A 572 20.59 -3.96 12.56
C PRO A 572 19.07 -3.94 12.70
N HIS A 573 18.42 -5.01 12.25
CA HIS A 573 17.00 -5.23 12.54
C HIS A 573 16.80 -5.77 13.96
N VAL A 574 17.81 -6.44 14.50
CA VAL A 574 17.82 -6.91 15.88
C VAL A 574 19.24 -6.97 16.43
N PHE A 575 19.41 -6.54 17.68
CA PHE A 575 20.55 -6.87 18.53
C PHE A 575 20.19 -8.11 19.35
N LEU A 576 20.85 -9.25 19.08
CA LEU A 576 20.69 -10.46 19.87
C LEU A 576 21.76 -10.50 20.95
N VAL A 577 21.36 -10.28 22.20
CA VAL A 577 22.26 -10.41 23.34
C VAL A 577 22.35 -11.87 23.77
N VAL A 578 23.47 -12.50 23.45
CA VAL A 578 23.72 -13.92 23.67
C VAL A 578 24.09 -14.17 25.13
N ILE A 579 23.32 -15.02 25.81
CA ILE A 579 23.52 -15.37 27.21
C ILE A 579 23.47 -16.89 27.42
N GLN A 580 24.19 -17.36 28.44
CA GLN A 580 24.12 -18.75 28.95
C GLN A 580 23.64 -18.71 30.41
N PRO A 581 22.49 -19.31 30.76
CA PRO A 581 21.89 -19.18 32.09
C PRO A 581 22.84 -19.59 33.23
N ASN A 582 23.54 -20.71 33.05
CA ASN A 582 24.44 -21.28 34.05
C ASN A 582 25.74 -20.48 34.27
N ARG A 583 25.98 -19.45 33.44
CA ARG A 583 27.18 -18.61 33.49
C ARG A 583 26.84 -17.13 33.48
N PHE A 584 25.62 -16.73 33.83
CA PHE A 584 25.23 -15.33 33.79
C PHE A 584 25.97 -14.50 34.86
N THR A 585 26.53 -13.38 34.44
CA THR A 585 27.42 -12.53 35.26
C THR A 585 26.89 -11.10 35.37
N LYS A 586 27.40 -10.35 36.36
CA LYS A 586 27.11 -8.91 36.50
C LYS A 586 27.53 -8.07 35.28
N GLU A 587 28.48 -8.56 34.49
CA GLU A 587 28.87 -7.93 33.22
C GLU A 587 27.75 -8.03 32.19
N GLU A 588 27.17 -9.22 32.03
CA GLU A 588 26.04 -9.46 31.13
C GLU A 588 24.80 -8.64 31.51
N GLN A 589 24.55 -8.44 32.81
CA GLN A 589 23.46 -7.57 33.31
C GLN A 589 23.56 -6.12 32.81
N LYS A 590 24.77 -5.62 32.52
CA LYS A 590 25.00 -4.26 32.05
C LYS A 590 24.97 -4.13 30.53
N THR A 591 24.85 -5.23 29.79
CA THR A 591 25.02 -5.23 28.32
C THR A 591 23.98 -4.37 27.62
N VAL A 592 22.71 -4.45 28.00
CA VAL A 592 21.64 -3.62 27.40
C VAL A 592 21.90 -2.14 27.67
N LYS A 593 22.30 -1.79 28.90
CA LYS A 593 22.66 -0.41 29.26
C LYS A 593 23.84 0.11 28.46
N ILE A 594 24.80 -0.74 28.09
CA ILE A 594 25.91 -0.36 27.22
C ILE A 594 25.43 -0.14 25.78
N ILE A 595 24.57 -1.03 25.26
CA ILE A 595 23.94 -0.85 23.95
C ILE A 595 23.21 0.50 23.91
N GLN A 596 22.43 0.83 24.94
CA GLN A 596 21.73 2.11 25.04
C GLN A 596 22.67 3.31 25.15
N LYS A 597 23.79 3.19 25.85
CA LYS A 597 24.80 4.27 25.91
C LYS A 597 25.50 4.51 24.58
N ILE A 598 25.83 3.44 23.85
CA ILE A 598 26.56 3.54 22.58
C ILE A 598 25.63 4.02 21.47
N PHE A 599 24.43 3.44 21.39
CA PHE A 599 23.54 3.63 20.25
C PHE A 599 22.39 4.60 20.55
N GLY A 600 22.04 4.81 21.82
CA GLY A 600 20.91 5.61 22.27
C GLY A 600 19.82 4.76 22.93
N GLU A 601 18.99 5.36 23.76
CA GLU A 601 17.98 4.66 24.57
C GLU A 601 17.02 3.79 23.73
N GLN A 602 16.67 4.23 22.52
CA GLN A 602 15.80 3.51 21.58
C GLN A 602 16.39 2.19 21.08
N ALA A 603 17.70 1.92 21.27
CA ALA A 603 18.31 0.65 20.88
C ALA A 603 17.71 -0.55 21.65
N ALA A 604 17.17 -0.33 22.84
CA ALA A 604 16.48 -1.35 23.62
C ALA A 604 15.24 -1.92 22.87
N ASP A 605 14.58 -1.10 22.05
CA ASP A 605 13.41 -1.50 21.26
C ASP A 605 13.74 -2.50 20.15
N TYR A 606 15.02 -2.60 19.78
CA TYR A 606 15.54 -3.53 18.80
C TYR A 606 16.37 -4.65 19.44
N THR A 607 16.36 -4.75 20.77
CA THR A 607 17.19 -5.70 21.51
C THR A 607 16.37 -6.89 22.01
N MET A 608 16.93 -8.10 21.87
CA MET A 608 16.36 -9.36 22.32
C MET A 608 17.43 -10.22 23.00
N ALA A 609 17.07 -10.94 24.06
CA ALA A 609 17.94 -11.94 24.69
C ALA A 609 17.92 -13.28 23.92
N LEU A 610 19.08 -13.79 23.51
CA LEU A 610 19.24 -15.10 22.91
C LEU A 610 19.86 -16.06 23.94
N VAL A 611 19.05 -16.94 24.50
CA VAL A 611 19.47 -17.90 25.53
C VAL A 611 20.00 -19.15 24.85
N ILE A 612 21.31 -19.37 24.88
CA ILE A 612 21.95 -20.51 24.22
C ILE A 612 22.13 -21.67 25.19
N HIS A 613 21.84 -22.87 24.72
CA HIS A 613 22.29 -24.13 25.31
C HIS A 613 22.95 -25.03 24.26
N GLU A 614 23.83 -25.93 24.72
CA GLU A 614 24.61 -26.83 23.86
C GLU A 614 24.23 -28.31 23.99
N ASP A 615 23.52 -28.68 25.06
CA ASP A 615 23.17 -30.07 25.37
C ASP A 615 21.65 -30.27 25.29
N ASP A 616 21.18 -31.53 25.30
CA ASP A 616 19.77 -31.94 25.41
C ASP A 616 19.21 -31.65 26.82
N VAL A 617 19.50 -30.45 27.34
CA VAL A 617 18.93 -29.94 28.58
C VAL A 617 17.45 -29.74 28.34
N ASN A 618 16.62 -30.30 29.23
CA ASN A 618 15.18 -30.08 29.18
C ASN A 618 14.88 -28.57 29.18
N LYS A 619 14.04 -28.13 28.24
CA LYS A 619 13.55 -26.75 28.13
C LYS A 619 13.03 -26.24 29.48
N ASP A 620 12.40 -27.10 30.29
CA ASP A 620 11.90 -26.76 31.63
C ASP A 620 13.01 -26.32 32.59
N THR A 621 14.20 -26.91 32.50
CA THR A 621 15.36 -26.55 33.33
C THR A 621 15.91 -25.18 32.94
N ILE A 622 15.89 -24.85 31.65
CA ILE A 622 16.29 -23.54 31.14
C ILE A 622 15.27 -22.48 31.58
N GLU A 623 13.98 -22.80 31.48
CA GLU A 623 12.89 -21.94 31.94
C GLU A 623 12.99 -21.65 33.44
N GLU A 624 13.36 -22.63 34.25
CA GLU A 624 13.59 -22.44 35.69
C GLU A 624 14.81 -21.55 35.96
N ALA A 625 15.92 -21.74 35.24
CA ALA A 625 17.11 -20.89 35.37
C ALA A 625 16.83 -19.42 34.99
N ILE A 626 15.92 -19.18 34.04
CA ILE A 626 15.50 -17.84 33.61
C ILE A 626 14.68 -17.10 34.70
N LYS A 627 14.05 -17.83 35.63
CA LYS A 627 13.29 -17.21 36.74
C LYS A 627 14.20 -16.51 37.77
N HIS A 628 15.51 -16.73 37.72
CA HIS A 628 16.44 -16.03 38.59
C HIS A 628 16.27 -14.51 38.45
N PRO A 629 16.16 -13.75 39.56
CA PRO A 629 15.84 -12.31 39.54
C PRO A 629 16.72 -11.50 38.57
N ASP A 630 18.02 -11.77 38.57
CA ASP A 630 18.99 -11.08 37.71
C ASP A 630 18.76 -11.32 36.21
N LEU A 631 18.40 -12.54 35.80
CA LEU A 631 18.08 -12.83 34.39
C LEU A 631 16.74 -12.22 34.01
N LYS A 632 15.76 -12.29 34.91
CA LYS A 632 14.45 -11.70 34.70
C LYS A 632 14.53 -10.18 34.54
N ASP A 633 15.33 -9.50 35.36
CA ASP A 633 15.59 -8.06 35.27
C ASP A 633 16.38 -7.69 34.01
N PHE A 634 17.30 -8.53 33.57
CA PHE A 634 17.99 -8.32 32.29
C PHE A 634 17.05 -8.47 31.08
N ILE A 635 16.21 -9.50 31.07
CA ILE A 635 15.28 -9.77 29.96
C ILE A 635 14.19 -8.71 29.89
N SER A 636 13.76 -8.13 31.01
CA SER A 636 12.77 -7.04 31.01
C SER A 636 13.30 -5.75 30.36
N GLN A 637 14.61 -5.57 30.27
CA GLN A 637 15.25 -4.46 29.55
C GLN A 637 15.27 -4.68 28.02
N CYS A 638 14.97 -5.89 27.53
CA CYS A 638 14.92 -6.21 26.12
C CYS A 638 13.46 -6.15 25.61
N SER A 639 13.10 -5.17 24.78
CA SER A 639 11.73 -5.06 24.24
C SER A 639 11.33 -6.26 23.37
N GLY A 640 12.32 -6.94 22.76
CA GLY A 640 12.13 -8.20 22.03
C GLY A 640 11.93 -9.43 22.91
N GLY A 641 12.04 -9.31 24.23
CA GLY A 641 11.95 -10.42 25.16
C GLY A 641 13.12 -11.38 25.01
N ARG A 642 12.81 -12.69 24.93
CA ARG A 642 13.81 -13.76 24.85
C ARG A 642 13.46 -14.84 23.83
N HIS A 643 14.47 -15.54 23.34
CA HIS A 643 14.32 -16.81 22.62
C HIS A 643 15.36 -17.81 23.12
N VAL A 644 14.95 -19.06 23.35
CA VAL A 644 15.86 -20.17 23.71
C VAL A 644 16.32 -20.82 22.41
N PHE A 645 17.62 -20.96 22.23
CA PHE A 645 18.23 -21.39 20.99
C PHE A 645 19.25 -22.51 21.21
N ASN A 646 18.98 -23.68 20.61
CA ASN A 646 19.93 -24.78 20.58
C ASN A 646 20.85 -24.66 19.36
N SER A 647 22.09 -24.24 19.60
CA SER A 647 23.09 -24.05 18.53
C SER A 647 23.56 -25.34 17.86
N ARG A 648 23.35 -26.51 18.49
CA ARG A 648 23.70 -27.83 17.93
C ARG A 648 22.54 -28.49 17.18
N ASN A 649 21.30 -28.04 17.39
CA ASN A 649 20.13 -28.58 16.72
C ASN A 649 20.27 -28.40 15.19
N LYS A 650 20.06 -29.49 14.44
CA LYS A 650 20.11 -29.50 12.97
C LYS A 650 18.76 -29.24 12.30
N ASP A 651 17.68 -29.22 13.06
CA ASP A 651 16.36 -28.90 12.54
C ASP A 651 16.29 -27.44 12.05
N ARG A 652 15.56 -27.23 10.96
CA ARG A 652 15.26 -25.91 10.41
C ARG A 652 14.20 -25.18 11.25
N SER A 653 13.39 -25.91 12.01
CA SER A 653 12.36 -25.34 12.89
C SER A 653 12.94 -24.34 13.89
N GLU A 654 14.09 -24.63 14.50
CA GLU A 654 14.79 -23.78 15.46
C GLU A 654 15.04 -22.37 14.92
N VAL A 655 15.63 -22.28 13.73
CA VAL A 655 15.93 -20.99 13.08
C VAL A 655 14.64 -20.32 12.63
N ARG A 656 13.65 -21.09 12.16
CA ARG A 656 12.34 -20.57 11.75
C ARG A 656 11.59 -19.92 12.93
N GLU A 657 11.62 -20.53 14.11
CA GLU A 657 11.02 -19.98 15.32
C GLU A 657 11.73 -18.71 15.78
N LEU A 658 13.06 -18.70 15.80
CA LEU A 658 13.84 -17.49 16.10
C LEU A 658 13.48 -16.35 15.14
N LEU A 659 13.47 -16.61 13.83
CA LEU A 659 13.12 -15.61 12.81
C LEU A 659 11.68 -15.12 12.95
N LYS A 660 10.75 -15.98 13.37
CA LYS A 660 9.37 -15.56 13.66
C LYS A 660 9.33 -14.54 14.78
N VAL A 661 10.08 -14.73 15.87
CA VAL A 661 10.10 -13.75 16.95
C VAL A 661 10.82 -12.46 16.53
N ILE A 662 11.90 -12.55 15.75
CA ILE A 662 12.59 -11.37 15.21
C ILE A 662 11.68 -10.58 14.26
N ASN A 663 10.90 -11.25 13.40
CA ASN A 663 9.96 -10.58 12.50
C ASN A 663 8.87 -9.86 13.31
N ASN A 664 8.30 -10.49 14.36
CA ASN A 664 7.33 -9.83 15.24
C ASN A 664 7.91 -8.57 15.91
N LEU A 665 9.18 -8.61 16.33
CA LEU A 665 9.87 -7.44 16.88
C LEU A 665 10.02 -6.35 15.82
N THR A 666 10.44 -6.73 14.62
CA THR A 666 10.64 -5.81 13.48
C THR A 666 9.32 -5.14 13.06
N GLU A 667 8.22 -5.90 13.01
CA GLU A 667 6.88 -5.39 12.70
C GLU A 667 6.38 -4.40 13.76
N ARG A 668 6.62 -4.67 15.05
CA ARG A 668 6.31 -3.72 16.14
C ARG A 668 7.08 -2.40 15.99
N ASN A 669 8.28 -2.48 15.43
CA ASN A 669 9.12 -1.32 15.11
C ASN A 669 8.83 -0.75 13.70
N GLY A 670 7.64 -1.01 13.14
CA GLY A 670 7.18 -0.42 11.87
C GLY A 670 7.82 -1.04 10.62
N GLY A 671 8.47 -2.19 10.74
CA GLY A 671 9.17 -2.84 9.63
C GLY A 671 10.56 -2.28 9.32
N CYS A 672 11.02 -1.28 10.09
CA CYS A 672 12.30 -0.63 9.90
C CYS A 672 13.44 -1.36 10.65
N CYS A 673 14.67 -1.18 10.17
CA CYS A 673 15.84 -1.50 10.97
C CYS A 673 16.16 -0.36 11.94
N TYR A 674 16.89 -0.67 13.00
CA TYR A 674 17.42 0.36 13.89
C TYR A 674 18.37 1.27 13.11
N THR A 675 18.15 2.59 13.16
CA THR A 675 19.03 3.58 12.53
C THR A 675 19.37 4.68 13.52
N THR A 676 20.57 5.23 13.39
CA THR A 676 21.06 6.40 14.12
C THR A 676 21.97 7.19 13.20
N ASN A 677 22.34 8.42 13.60
CA ASN A 677 23.30 9.25 12.88
C ASN A 677 24.61 8.48 12.56
N MET A 678 25.07 7.59 13.45
CA MET A 678 26.26 6.78 13.19
C MET A 678 26.05 5.74 12.08
N PHE A 679 24.88 5.09 12.04
CA PHE A 679 24.56 4.14 10.96
C PHE A 679 24.33 4.83 9.62
N GLU A 680 23.73 6.02 9.63
CA GLU A 680 23.55 6.85 8.42
C GLU A 680 24.89 7.32 7.87
N LYS A 681 25.79 7.81 8.73
CA LYS A 681 27.16 8.19 8.35
C LYS A 681 27.93 6.99 7.80
N ALA A 682 27.82 5.83 8.44
CA ALA A 682 28.44 4.60 7.96
C ALA A 682 27.90 4.18 6.59
N GLU A 683 26.57 4.18 6.40
CA GLU A 683 25.96 3.83 5.11
C GLU A 683 26.37 4.80 4.00
N LYS A 684 26.43 6.12 4.29
CA LYS A 684 26.91 7.12 3.33
C LYS A 684 28.38 6.88 2.94
N ALA A 685 29.25 6.58 3.90
CA ALA A 685 30.64 6.26 3.65
C ALA A 685 30.82 4.97 2.84
N ILE A 686 29.97 3.96 3.09
CA ILE A 686 29.95 2.71 2.32
C ILE A 686 29.56 2.99 0.87
N LYS A 687 28.48 3.75 0.62
CA LYS A 687 28.03 4.09 -0.74
C LYS A 687 29.10 4.85 -1.52
N THR A 688 29.70 5.88 -0.90
CA THR A 688 30.79 6.66 -1.51
C THR A 688 31.97 5.78 -1.91
N GLU A 689 32.35 4.83 -1.06
CA GLU A 689 33.45 3.91 -1.34
C GLU A 689 33.08 2.84 -2.38
N MET A 690 31.83 2.38 -2.41
CA MET A 690 31.33 1.48 -3.45
C MET A 690 31.44 2.13 -4.84
N GLU A 691 30.99 3.38 -4.96
CA GLU A 691 31.10 4.16 -6.19
C GLU A 691 32.55 4.31 -6.64
N ARG A 692 33.47 4.63 -5.70
CA ARG A 692 34.91 4.71 -5.98
C ARG A 692 35.46 3.38 -6.50
N LEU A 693 35.14 2.26 -5.85
CA LEU A 693 35.62 0.93 -6.22
C LEU A 693 35.09 0.46 -7.57
N GLN A 694 33.83 0.77 -7.90
CA GLN A 694 33.22 0.43 -9.18
C GLN A 694 33.74 1.30 -10.31
N LYS A 695 34.05 2.58 -10.03
CA LYS A 695 34.73 3.45 -10.99
C LYS A 695 36.15 2.97 -11.31
N GLU A 696 36.88 2.47 -10.32
CA GLU A 696 38.23 1.92 -10.52
C GLU A 696 38.25 0.55 -11.20
N ASN A 697 37.17 -0.23 -11.04
CA ASN A 697 37.02 -1.52 -11.68
C ASN A 697 35.56 -1.72 -12.14
N PRO A 698 35.22 -1.32 -13.38
CA PRO A 698 33.85 -1.38 -13.89
C PRO A 698 33.22 -2.78 -13.90
N GLU A 699 34.02 -3.84 -13.96
CA GLU A 699 33.54 -5.22 -13.89
C GLU A 699 33.15 -5.66 -12.46
N MET A 700 33.41 -4.85 -11.43
CA MET A 700 33.10 -5.19 -10.04
C MET A 700 31.60 -5.13 -9.76
N THR A 701 31.04 -6.26 -9.35
CA THR A 701 29.62 -6.34 -8.98
C THR A 701 29.33 -5.46 -7.75
N ALA A 702 28.10 -4.94 -7.64
CA ALA A 702 27.67 -4.14 -6.48
C ALA A 702 27.87 -4.87 -5.14
N LYS A 703 27.69 -6.20 -5.15
CA LYS A 703 27.93 -7.09 -4.02
C LYS A 703 29.40 -7.13 -3.59
N GLU A 704 30.32 -7.23 -4.55
CA GLU A 704 31.76 -7.21 -4.28
C GLU A 704 32.23 -5.83 -3.83
N ALA A 705 31.70 -4.77 -4.44
CA ALA A 705 31.96 -3.40 -4.06
C ALA A 705 31.50 -3.15 -2.62
N ARG A 706 30.28 -3.56 -2.27
CA ARG A 706 29.75 -3.45 -0.89
C ARG A 706 30.59 -4.27 0.10
N TYR A 707 30.94 -5.50 -0.25
CA TYR A 707 31.78 -6.36 0.60
C TYR A 707 33.13 -5.71 0.96
N LYS A 708 33.76 -5.01 0.01
CA LYS A 708 35.02 -4.28 0.20
C LYS A 708 34.79 -2.98 0.98
N ALA A 709 33.82 -2.18 0.56
CA ALA A 709 33.49 -0.88 1.17
C ALA A 709 33.11 -1.01 2.65
N GLU A 710 32.32 -2.02 3.03
CA GLU A 710 31.94 -2.27 4.43
C GLU A 710 33.14 -2.54 5.35
N ARG A 711 34.25 -3.06 4.82
CA ARG A 711 35.48 -3.37 5.57
C ARG A 711 36.46 -2.21 5.63
N ARG A 712 36.47 -1.38 4.59
CA ARG A 712 37.46 -0.33 4.43
C ARG A 712 36.83 0.86 3.71
N ASN A 713 36.42 1.84 4.48
CA ASN A 713 35.86 3.11 4.01
C ASN A 713 36.30 4.28 4.92
N GLY A 714 35.93 5.50 4.55
CA GLY A 714 36.25 6.72 5.31
C GLY A 714 35.72 6.73 6.75
N PHE A 715 34.58 6.06 7.02
CA PHE A 715 34.02 5.93 8.37
C PHE A 715 34.86 4.98 9.24
N THR A 716 35.32 3.86 8.70
CA THR A 716 36.17 2.90 9.43
C THR A 716 37.62 3.36 9.63
N GLN A 717 38.09 4.32 8.82
CA GLN A 717 39.46 4.85 8.86
C GLN A 717 39.59 6.19 9.58
N GLY A 718 38.48 6.88 9.88
CA GLY A 718 38.47 8.16 10.57
C GLY A 718 38.83 8.08 12.05
N SER A 719 39.04 9.24 12.69
CA SER A 719 39.28 9.33 14.14
C SER A 719 38.10 8.77 14.93
N GLN A 720 38.35 7.73 15.73
CA GLN A 720 37.31 7.00 16.46
C GLN A 720 36.65 7.84 17.54
N ASP A 721 37.41 8.73 18.20
CA ASP A 721 36.89 9.66 19.20
C ASP A 721 35.93 10.68 18.57
N ALA A 722 36.21 11.17 17.36
CA ALA A 722 35.31 12.07 16.64
C ALA A 722 34.04 11.36 16.14
N VAL A 723 34.13 10.07 15.83
CA VAL A 723 32.98 9.25 15.38
C VAL A 723 32.03 8.93 16.53
N LEU A 724 32.55 8.58 17.71
CA LEU A 724 31.73 8.25 18.89
C LEU A 724 31.23 9.49 19.67
N MET A 725 31.97 10.62 19.70
CA MET A 725 31.54 11.85 20.41
C MET A 725 30.34 12.58 19.78
N GLY A 726 29.95 12.23 18.55
CA GLY A 726 28.75 12.76 17.91
C GLY A 726 27.43 12.25 18.50
N ALA A 727 27.46 11.37 19.51
CA ALA A 727 26.28 10.83 20.18
C ALA A 727 25.79 11.67 21.37
N ASP A 728 26.65 12.47 22.02
CA ASP A 728 26.34 13.11 23.31
C ASP A 728 26.31 14.65 23.31
N THR A 729 26.56 15.32 22.19
CA THR A 729 26.37 16.77 22.10
C THR A 729 25.49 17.11 20.91
N GLY A 730 24.34 17.73 21.17
CA GLY A 730 23.42 18.27 20.17
C GLY A 730 23.98 19.48 19.42
N VAL A 731 25.22 19.36 18.92
CA VAL A 731 25.90 20.38 18.14
C VAL A 731 26.25 19.78 16.79
N ASN A 732 25.67 20.36 15.73
CA ASN A 732 26.07 20.10 14.35
C ASN A 732 27.54 20.51 14.17
N VAL A 733 28.45 19.54 14.13
CA VAL A 733 29.80 19.78 13.61
C VAL A 733 29.88 19.17 12.22
N GLY A 734 29.75 20.04 11.22
CA GLY A 734 30.09 19.72 9.84
C GLY A 734 31.59 19.46 9.74
N VAL A 735 31.98 18.27 9.32
CA VAL A 735 33.37 18.01 8.98
C VAL A 735 33.55 18.33 7.50
N ALA A 736 34.16 19.49 7.24
CA ALA A 736 34.75 19.82 5.96
C ALA A 736 36.04 19.00 5.76
N ALA A 737 36.22 18.44 4.56
CA ALA A 737 37.46 17.81 4.15
C ALA A 737 38.50 18.88 3.77
N GLY A 738 39.78 18.69 4.16
CA GLY A 738 40.92 19.36 3.52
C GLY A 738 42.13 19.72 4.40
N ALA A 739 43.25 19.03 4.15
CA ALA A 739 44.66 19.46 4.20
C ALA A 739 45.30 20.11 5.47
N GLY A 740 46.38 19.46 5.94
CA GLY A 740 47.66 20.13 6.26
C GLY A 740 47.94 20.62 7.69
N ALA A 741 49.18 20.34 8.12
CA ALA A 741 49.94 20.93 9.23
C ALA A 741 49.56 20.51 10.68
N GLY A 742 50.56 19.97 11.39
CA GLY A 742 50.45 19.52 12.77
C GLY A 742 50.60 20.63 13.80
N ILE A 743 50.39 20.25 15.07
CA ILE A 743 51.11 20.67 16.28
C ILE A 743 50.74 19.61 17.33
N GLY A 744 51.74 18.97 17.92
CA GLY A 744 51.53 18.09 19.06
C GLY A 744 51.31 18.87 20.34
N ILE A 745 50.71 18.23 21.34
CA ILE A 745 51.08 18.28 22.77
C ILE A 745 50.44 17.04 23.39
N GLY A 746 51.27 16.18 23.97
CA GLY A 746 50.82 15.08 24.81
C GLY A 746 50.53 15.56 26.24
N ALA A 747 49.68 14.81 26.94
CA ALA A 747 49.78 14.59 28.38
C ALA A 747 48.83 13.44 28.75
N GLY A 748 49.35 12.47 29.50
CA GLY A 748 48.55 11.37 30.03
C GLY A 748 48.04 11.61 31.46
N ILE A 749 47.32 10.58 31.92
CA ILE A 749 47.10 10.14 33.32
C ILE A 749 45.95 10.81 34.10
N GLY A 750 44.84 10.06 34.25
CA GLY A 750 44.44 9.42 35.51
C GLY A 750 43.93 10.23 36.71
N ILE A 751 42.67 9.91 37.09
CA ILE A 751 42.11 9.73 38.46
C ILE A 751 41.82 10.98 39.33
N VAL A 752 40.50 11.17 39.56
CA VAL A 752 39.75 11.56 40.79
C VAL A 752 40.28 12.69 41.69
N GLY A 753 39.43 13.72 41.91
CA GLY A 753 39.32 14.40 43.22
C GLY A 753 39.13 15.92 43.21
N LEU A 754 37.93 16.35 43.66
CA LEU A 754 37.62 17.49 44.55
C LEU A 754 38.27 18.89 44.32
N GLY A 755 37.41 19.92 44.19
CA GLY A 755 37.64 21.21 44.88
C GLY A 755 37.90 22.48 44.05
N ALA A 756 36.89 23.36 44.04
CA ALA A 756 36.91 24.82 44.19
C ALA A 756 37.72 25.78 43.26
N ARG A 757 36.95 26.67 42.61
CA ARG A 757 37.08 28.15 42.43
C ARG A 757 38.41 28.78 41.94
N VAL A 758 38.29 29.69 40.97
CA VAL A 758 38.53 31.16 41.01
C VAL A 758 38.98 31.67 39.62
N GLY A 759 38.42 32.82 39.19
CA GLY A 759 39.25 33.83 38.49
C GLY A 759 38.76 34.32 37.12
N ALA A 760 37.97 35.39 37.13
CA ALA A 760 37.65 36.22 35.97
C ALA A 760 38.78 37.23 35.68
N ILE A 761 39.02 37.57 34.40
CA ILE A 761 39.67 38.83 33.97
C ILE A 761 39.04 39.34 32.65
N VAL A 762 38.17 40.37 32.79
CA VAL A 762 37.99 41.65 32.02
C VAL A 762 38.70 41.74 30.64
N GLY A 763 38.13 42.06 29.45
CA GLY A 763 37.16 43.08 28.97
C GLY A 763 37.88 44.01 27.93
N PRO A 764 37.26 44.86 27.05
CA PRO A 764 35.82 45.12 26.78
C PRO A 764 35.38 45.45 25.31
N VAL A 765 34.06 45.73 25.16
CA VAL A 765 33.31 46.63 24.23
C VAL A 765 32.56 46.04 23.01
N GLY A 766 31.21 46.13 23.05
CA GLY A 766 30.34 46.10 21.85
C GLY A 766 28.84 45.72 22.01
N ALA A 767 28.10 46.34 22.94
CA ALA A 767 26.63 46.55 23.07
C ALA A 767 25.61 45.60 22.34
N ALA A 768 24.71 44.85 23.02
CA ALA A 768 23.46 45.23 23.75
C ALA A 768 22.26 45.49 22.78
N VAL A 769 20.98 45.08 22.95
CA VAL A 769 20.01 44.94 24.07
C VAL A 769 18.84 44.06 23.52
N GLY A 770 17.99 43.30 24.23
CA GLY A 770 17.66 43.09 25.65
C GLY A 770 16.73 41.85 25.79
N ALA A 771 16.76 41.09 26.90
CA ALA A 771 16.14 41.34 28.21
C ALA A 771 14.62 40.98 28.19
N LEU A 772 14.01 40.19 29.09
CA LEU A 772 14.12 40.12 30.55
C LEU A 772 13.52 38.80 31.14
N VAL A 773 14.11 38.36 32.27
CA VAL A 773 13.52 37.93 33.58
C VAL A 773 12.54 36.74 33.57
N GLY A 774 12.72 35.66 34.33
CA GLY A 774 13.16 35.44 35.73
C GLY A 774 12.03 34.64 36.42
N GLY A 775 12.16 33.82 37.47
CA GLY A 775 13.25 33.31 38.28
C GLY A 775 12.67 32.24 39.24
N PHE A 776 13.55 31.34 39.70
CA PHE A 776 13.68 30.77 41.06
C PHE A 776 12.51 30.14 41.88
N MET A 777 12.91 29.04 42.58
CA MET A 777 12.35 28.36 43.78
C MET A 777 11.14 27.42 43.54
N GLY A 778 11.03 26.21 44.10
CA GLY A 778 11.79 25.48 45.11
C GLY A 778 11.04 24.18 45.48
N LEU A 779 11.77 23.25 46.10
CA LEU A 779 11.39 22.06 46.88
C LEU A 779 9.89 21.79 47.17
N ALA A 780 9.41 20.56 46.87
CA ALA A 780 8.54 19.78 47.79
C ALA A 780 8.36 18.34 47.31
N ALA A 781 8.60 17.40 48.22
CA ALA A 781 8.33 15.98 48.08
C ALA A 781 6.84 15.67 48.34
N GLY A 782 6.35 14.61 47.67
CA GLY A 782 5.29 13.73 48.17
C GLY A 782 3.87 14.00 47.69
N LEU A 783 3.35 13.12 46.81
CA LEU A 783 2.17 12.28 47.10
C LEU A 783 1.87 11.36 45.89
N LYS A 784 1.64 10.08 46.22
CA LYS A 784 1.11 9.05 45.34
C LYS A 784 -0.36 9.35 45.00
N ALA A 785 -0.75 9.17 43.73
CA ALA A 785 -2.09 8.74 43.36
C ALA A 785 -2.04 7.86 42.11
N LYS A 786 -2.74 6.72 42.18
CA LYS A 786 -2.88 5.68 41.13
C LYS A 786 -3.91 6.08 40.08
N SER A 787 -3.64 5.65 38.84
CA SER A 787 -4.53 5.19 37.76
C SER A 787 -5.69 6.09 37.28
N VAL A 788 -5.75 6.35 35.97
CA VAL A 788 -6.58 5.60 34.99
C VAL A 788 -6.38 6.19 33.58
N THR A 789 -6.17 5.26 32.65
CA THR A 789 -6.34 5.24 31.18
C THR A 789 -6.97 6.47 30.49
N SER A 790 -6.29 7.02 29.47
CA SER A 790 -6.93 7.34 28.18
C SER A 790 -5.92 7.59 27.04
N LYS A 791 -6.32 7.12 25.86
CA LYS A 791 -5.68 7.20 24.54
C LYS A 791 -5.35 8.64 24.09
N ARG A 792 -4.40 8.73 23.12
CA ARG A 792 -3.94 9.88 22.29
C ARG A 792 -2.54 10.36 22.74
N LYS A 793 -1.50 10.43 21.91
CA LYS A 793 -1.38 10.67 20.47
C LYS A 793 -0.21 9.87 19.86
N LEU A 794 -0.52 9.18 18.77
CA LEU A 794 0.37 8.98 17.64
C LEU A 794 0.29 10.27 16.81
N ASN A 795 1.41 10.92 16.55
CA ASN A 795 1.71 11.76 15.39
C ASN A 795 3.02 12.47 15.69
N ASP A 796 4.11 11.87 15.20
CA ASP A 796 5.33 12.55 14.75
C ASP A 796 6.32 11.44 14.33
N CYS A 797 6.10 10.86 13.15
CA CYS A 797 7.14 10.13 12.42
C CYS A 797 6.73 9.90 10.96
N VAL A 798 6.50 10.98 10.21
CA VAL A 798 6.62 11.01 8.74
C VAL A 798 7.08 12.41 8.34
N THR A 799 8.37 12.67 8.49
CA THR A 799 9.14 13.63 7.67
C THR A 799 10.61 13.31 7.88
N GLN A 800 11.12 12.35 7.12
CA GLN A 800 12.46 12.33 6.56
C GLN A 800 12.50 11.39 5.36
#